data_AF-A0AAV9NJ68-F1
#
_entry.id   AF-A0AAV9NJ68-F1
#
_cell.length_a   1.000
_cell.length_b   1.000
_cell.length_c   1.000
_cell.angle_alpha   90.00
_cell.angle_beta   90.00
_cell.angle_gamma   90.00
#
_symmetry.space_group_name_H-M   'P 1'
#
loop_
_entity.id
_entity.type
_entity.pdbx_description
1 polymer ?
#
loop_
_entity_poly.entity_id
_entity_poly.type
_entity_poly.pdbx_seq_one_letter_code
_entity_poly.pdbx_strand_id
1 'polypeptide(L)'
;MTSLTPNQACKKLANDLIVYTPSVKDWDLRRAYADLISKVQAAARSPNSPTGGITAATIALSIYFGRVAYRESTHGSELCVLLAKTTREVPFWRPYFGLDFRPSPEQNRRQMAGDAYPQLAQDPPDCVLEVARRILTRPWSEASSQLFRSALRLIANCCADNNLNRNVIVHRGGIELMMHLVRWQRECDLLLPTLFNVCIDFDEPAADADGESWKPLDQMQTEPYQESGPIVNAAEQRLGRWEELSDNTSSVEKLLDTMDHANGLYSTLADLVEMASRVTLYGVHNLISQLNGTESDDIVEASTISVIDALLTQGSRLIGRDPECCTSICQAIMNIFSQKATRQGLISVDGALWQLINLPYLVPTTDDEMRDSLIPYKKVILKLVYEVSASEAYGSKFHADTTLLRNCISVLSRGHSMPSSHQSPSYLADAIERHPHSSILVLISNSVVSTDRAAALLRAYPDLASCLTRLIQDVSDHEILHPAVDLATRLALCSDGQRQLYEAGILQAVSKVLNPTSEVNGAGIEVQRETVSLIRLVIKGHSEYTSALSIIGSPYQNDSHVELDSDNKGDKNQTQQRTQQSLAAKVFYLFYHTTDAATKTAIGRLVIEILRTLASALPAGRVGGPSTYPANNETQMISTVESRLGMIFEPISTTIPSDQATSGVSETSRNPAVPIAHIITEPQPQGQAPSAAQEAEAWFGLGLLSSFPSFHSSILQALAINEHQLLTRLKKIIAETPINASTPAPATSTTTIPPSLSSSITSGLDSLALTDSELLRSPNSSLIALPKPQNPPPPQQDARYANVKVLVVRMVQSHQGAAPTSQQTSASDSEEIKVVRDALEAAATDLGVDWVLV
;
A
#
# COMPACT_ATOMS: atom_id res chain seq x y z
N MET A 1 -24.64 -22.45 37.58
CA MET A 1 -25.71 -22.18 38.57
C MET A 1 -26.80 -23.23 38.40
N THR A 2 -27.60 -23.55 39.42
CA THR A 2 -28.76 -24.45 39.26
C THR A 2 -29.91 -23.71 38.56
N SER A 3 -30.44 -24.29 37.49
CA SER A 3 -31.62 -23.74 36.81
C SER A 3 -32.84 -23.83 37.74
N LEU A 4 -33.49 -22.69 38.00
CA LEU A 4 -34.75 -22.66 38.72
C LEU A 4 -35.90 -22.98 37.76
N THR A 5 -36.80 -23.88 38.16
CA THR A 5 -38.07 -24.05 37.45
C THR A 5 -38.88 -22.74 37.45
N PRO A 6 -39.77 -22.50 36.47
CA PRO A 6 -40.59 -21.28 36.43
C PRO A 6 -41.36 -21.02 37.73
N ASN A 7 -41.87 -22.09 38.36
CA ASN A 7 -42.47 -22.05 39.70
C ASN A 7 -41.53 -21.50 40.78
N GLN A 8 -40.27 -21.97 40.81
CA GLN A 8 -39.27 -21.51 41.79
C GLN A 8 -38.80 -20.07 41.50
N ALA A 9 -38.64 -19.70 40.23
CA ALA A 9 -38.29 -18.33 39.83
C ALA A 9 -39.37 -17.33 40.25
N CYS A 10 -40.66 -17.65 40.01
CA CYS A 10 -41.79 -16.84 40.46
C CYS A 10 -41.89 -16.78 41.99
N LYS A 11 -41.69 -17.89 42.71
CA LYS A 11 -41.66 -17.90 44.19
C LYS A 11 -40.54 -17.03 44.76
N LYS A 12 -39.34 -17.09 44.17
CA LYS A 12 -38.23 -16.23 44.59
C LYS A 12 -38.58 -14.75 44.38
N LEU A 13 -39.00 -14.36 43.17
CA LEU A 13 -39.36 -12.97 42.90
C LEU A 13 -40.51 -12.46 43.78
N ALA A 14 -41.53 -13.29 44.07
CA ALA A 14 -42.59 -12.92 45.02
C ALA A 14 -42.04 -12.69 46.44
N ASN A 15 -41.16 -13.55 46.93
CA ASN A 15 -40.55 -13.41 48.26
C ASN A 15 -39.64 -12.18 48.34
N ASP A 16 -38.82 -11.94 47.31
CA ASP A 16 -37.93 -10.79 47.23
C ASP A 16 -38.74 -9.47 47.17
N LEU A 17 -39.83 -9.43 46.39
CA LEU A 17 -40.73 -8.28 46.31
C LEU A 17 -41.48 -7.97 47.61
N ILE A 18 -41.76 -8.97 48.47
CA ILE A 18 -42.44 -8.77 49.76
C ILE A 18 -41.62 -7.86 50.69
N VAL A 19 -40.29 -7.92 50.61
CA VAL A 19 -39.38 -7.04 51.39
C VAL A 19 -39.60 -5.56 51.03
N TYR A 20 -39.83 -5.26 49.75
CA TYR A 20 -40.04 -3.91 49.23
C TYR A 20 -41.53 -3.55 49.19
N THR A 21 -42.17 -3.54 50.37
CA THR A 21 -43.56 -3.11 50.54
C THR A 21 -43.68 -1.58 50.57
N PRO A 22 -44.48 -0.94 49.70
CA PRO A 22 -44.58 0.53 49.65
C PRO A 22 -45.23 1.14 50.90
N SER A 23 -44.88 2.40 51.15
CA SER A 23 -45.35 3.25 52.26
C SER A 23 -46.84 3.11 52.57
N VAL A 24 -47.21 3.19 53.86
CA VAL A 24 -48.61 3.16 54.34
C VAL A 24 -49.43 4.32 53.75
N LYS A 25 -48.79 5.43 53.38
CA LYS A 25 -49.44 6.64 52.87
C LYS A 25 -49.81 6.55 51.38
N ASP A 26 -49.23 5.61 50.62
CA ASP A 26 -49.37 5.52 49.17
C ASP A 26 -50.39 4.47 48.73
N TRP A 27 -51.69 4.78 48.91
CA TRP A 27 -52.79 3.86 48.66
C TRP A 27 -52.83 3.29 47.23
N ASP A 28 -52.60 4.12 46.20
CA ASP A 28 -52.63 3.66 44.80
C ASP A 28 -51.41 2.81 44.41
N LEU A 29 -50.25 3.05 45.02
CA LEU A 29 -49.11 2.15 44.91
C LEU A 29 -49.40 0.84 45.64
N ARG A 30 -50.03 0.87 46.82
CA ARG A 30 -50.45 -0.33 47.55
C ARG A 30 -51.46 -1.18 46.78
N ARG A 31 -52.41 -0.57 46.05
CA ARG A 31 -53.32 -1.31 45.15
C ARG A 31 -52.54 -2.02 44.04
N ALA A 32 -51.65 -1.30 43.35
CA ALA A 32 -50.86 -1.86 42.25
C ALA A 32 -49.87 -2.95 42.74
N TYR A 33 -49.27 -2.76 43.91
CA TYR A 33 -48.40 -3.73 44.57
C TYR A 33 -49.15 -5.00 44.99
N ALA A 34 -50.36 -4.88 45.55
CA ALA A 34 -51.17 -6.04 45.92
C ALA A 34 -51.58 -6.87 44.68
N ASP A 35 -51.92 -6.21 43.58
CA ASP A 35 -52.19 -6.85 42.28
C ASP A 35 -50.94 -7.57 41.74
N LEU A 36 -49.77 -6.91 41.75
CA LEU A 36 -48.49 -7.50 41.38
C LEU A 36 -48.16 -8.75 42.21
N ILE A 37 -48.16 -8.65 43.55
CA ILE A 37 -47.84 -9.78 44.43
C ILE A 37 -48.82 -10.93 44.19
N SER A 38 -50.11 -10.65 44.05
CA SER A 38 -51.14 -11.66 43.74
C SER A 38 -50.85 -12.38 42.42
N LYS A 39 -50.44 -11.65 41.37
CA LYS A 39 -50.13 -12.22 40.05
C LYS A 39 -48.82 -13.01 40.02
N VAL A 40 -47.74 -12.54 40.65
CA VAL A 40 -46.50 -13.32 40.76
C VAL A 40 -46.73 -14.59 41.61
N GLN A 41 -47.55 -14.51 42.65
CA GLN A 41 -47.98 -15.68 43.44
C GLN A 41 -48.95 -16.61 42.69
N ALA A 42 -49.67 -16.13 41.68
CA ALA A 42 -50.45 -16.98 40.76
C ALA A 42 -49.51 -17.69 39.76
N ALA A 43 -48.55 -16.98 39.17
CA ALA A 43 -47.55 -17.54 38.26
C ALA A 43 -46.69 -18.61 38.96
N ALA A 44 -46.36 -18.41 40.25
CA ALA A 44 -45.73 -19.38 41.14
C ALA A 44 -46.51 -20.68 41.40
N ARG A 45 -47.78 -20.76 40.95
CA ARG A 45 -48.67 -21.93 41.04
C ARG A 45 -49.08 -22.47 39.66
N SER A 46 -49.20 -21.59 38.66
CA SER A 46 -49.54 -21.95 37.28
C SER A 46 -48.84 -21.00 36.29
N PRO A 47 -47.56 -21.25 35.94
CA PRO A 47 -46.76 -20.31 35.14
C PRO A 47 -47.33 -20.06 33.74
N ASN A 48 -48.01 -21.07 33.18
CA ASN A 48 -48.55 -21.06 31.82
C ASN A 48 -50.03 -20.61 31.77
N SER A 49 -50.58 -20.07 32.86
CA SER A 49 -51.96 -19.57 32.89
C SER A 49 -52.08 -18.26 32.07
N PRO A 50 -53.02 -18.14 31.13
CA PRO A 50 -53.16 -16.91 30.33
C PRO A 50 -53.65 -15.70 31.16
N THR A 51 -54.29 -15.93 32.31
CA THR A 51 -54.86 -14.87 33.16
C THR A 51 -54.09 -14.65 34.47
N GLY A 52 -53.19 -15.57 34.85
CA GLY A 52 -52.43 -15.51 36.10
C GLY A 52 -51.03 -16.12 36.03
N GLY A 53 -50.50 -16.35 34.83
CA GLY A 53 -49.16 -16.87 34.58
C GLY A 53 -48.09 -15.78 34.45
N ILE A 54 -46.94 -16.15 33.86
CA ILE A 54 -45.74 -15.29 33.79
C ILE A 54 -46.04 -13.96 33.10
N THR A 55 -46.59 -13.96 31.88
CA THR A 55 -46.91 -12.74 31.11
C THR A 55 -47.88 -11.81 31.85
N ALA A 56 -48.89 -12.37 32.54
CA ALA A 56 -49.81 -11.57 33.35
C ALA A 56 -49.12 -10.91 34.57
N ALA A 57 -48.12 -11.60 35.15
CA ALA A 57 -47.31 -11.08 36.25
C ALA A 57 -46.29 -10.04 35.79
N THR A 58 -45.66 -10.21 34.61
CA THR A 58 -44.67 -9.25 34.09
C THR A 58 -45.33 -7.98 33.57
N ILE A 59 -46.53 -8.04 32.97
CA ILE A 59 -47.33 -6.84 32.65
C ILE A 59 -47.64 -6.04 33.93
N ALA A 60 -48.08 -6.70 35.01
CA ALA A 60 -48.34 -6.03 36.28
C ALA A 60 -47.06 -5.44 36.91
N LEU A 61 -45.91 -6.12 36.73
CA LEU A 61 -44.61 -5.65 37.16
C LEU A 61 -44.17 -4.40 36.40
N SER A 62 -44.33 -4.36 35.07
CA SER A 62 -44.04 -3.18 34.24
C SER A 62 -44.85 -1.96 34.68
N ILE A 63 -46.17 -2.14 34.86
CA ILE A 63 -47.08 -1.07 35.31
C ILE A 63 -46.71 -0.57 36.71
N TYR A 64 -46.39 -1.47 37.65
CA TYR A 64 -45.98 -1.08 39.00
C TYR A 64 -44.61 -0.40 39.01
N PHE A 65 -43.62 -0.96 38.32
CA PHE A 65 -42.27 -0.44 38.24
C PHE A 65 -42.24 0.95 37.63
N GLY A 66 -42.96 1.19 36.52
CA GLY A 66 -43.10 2.52 35.93
C GLY A 66 -43.68 3.55 36.91
N ARG A 67 -44.72 3.18 37.67
CA ARG A 67 -45.34 4.06 38.68
C ARG A 67 -44.41 4.43 39.83
N VAL A 68 -43.56 3.52 40.30
CA VAL A 68 -42.63 3.83 41.41
C VAL A 68 -41.34 4.50 40.95
N ALA A 69 -40.86 4.15 39.74
CA ALA A 69 -39.70 4.79 39.13
C ALA A 69 -39.99 6.25 38.78
N TYR A 70 -41.20 6.60 38.35
CA TYR A 70 -41.55 7.99 38.00
C TYR A 70 -41.71 8.91 39.23
N ARG A 71 -41.97 8.36 40.42
CA ARG A 71 -42.22 9.14 41.66
C ARG A 71 -40.96 9.61 42.40
N GLU A 72 -39.78 9.46 41.80
CA GLU A 72 -38.46 9.85 42.37
C GLU A 72 -38.21 9.36 43.81
N SER A 73 -38.81 8.22 44.15
CA SER A 73 -38.74 7.61 45.49
C SER A 73 -37.55 6.64 45.61
N THR A 74 -36.96 6.51 46.80
CA THR A 74 -35.90 5.51 47.07
C THR A 74 -36.34 4.11 46.68
N HIS A 75 -37.60 3.79 46.99
CA HIS A 75 -38.33 2.57 46.64
C HIS A 75 -38.29 2.24 45.13
N GLY A 76 -38.27 3.25 44.25
CA GLY A 76 -38.10 3.06 42.81
C GLY A 76 -36.69 2.59 42.43
N SER A 77 -35.66 3.12 43.10
CA SER A 77 -34.28 2.66 42.95
C SER A 77 -34.08 1.27 43.56
N GLU A 78 -34.65 1.01 44.74
CA GLU A 78 -34.62 -0.30 45.41
C GLU A 78 -35.25 -1.40 44.54
N LEU A 79 -36.40 -1.15 43.93
CA LEU A 79 -37.02 -2.09 42.98
C LEU A 79 -36.16 -2.29 41.73
N CYS A 80 -35.56 -1.23 41.19
CA CYS A 80 -34.68 -1.36 40.03
C CYS A 80 -33.43 -2.20 40.33
N VAL A 81 -32.81 -2.00 41.52
CA VAL A 81 -31.71 -2.83 42.04
C VAL A 81 -32.14 -4.29 42.17
N LEU A 82 -33.33 -4.56 42.71
CA LEU A 82 -33.88 -5.92 42.79
C LEU A 82 -34.00 -6.54 41.41
N LEU A 83 -34.67 -5.88 40.44
CA LEU A 83 -34.91 -6.47 39.12
C LEU A 83 -33.62 -6.73 38.35
N ALA A 84 -32.63 -5.83 38.41
CA ALA A 84 -31.30 -6.04 37.82
C ALA A 84 -30.52 -7.18 38.50
N LYS A 85 -30.72 -7.40 39.80
CA LYS A 85 -30.18 -8.57 40.52
C LYS A 85 -30.91 -9.86 40.11
N THR A 86 -32.24 -9.82 39.96
CA THR A 86 -33.06 -10.95 39.53
C THR A 86 -32.65 -11.47 38.15
N THR A 87 -32.42 -10.61 37.15
CA THR A 87 -31.99 -11.02 35.80
C THR A 87 -30.55 -11.54 35.72
N ARG A 88 -29.70 -11.19 36.69
CA ARG A 88 -28.34 -11.72 36.85
C ARG A 88 -28.32 -13.08 37.55
N GLU A 89 -29.04 -13.23 38.67
CA GLU A 89 -29.06 -14.46 39.47
C GLU A 89 -29.98 -15.55 38.92
N VAL A 90 -31.00 -15.16 38.14
CA VAL A 90 -32.02 -16.05 37.59
C VAL A 90 -32.26 -15.68 36.11
N PRO A 91 -31.38 -16.11 35.18
CA PRO A 91 -31.45 -15.74 33.77
C PRO A 91 -32.76 -16.08 33.05
N PHE A 92 -33.57 -16.99 33.60
CA PHE A 92 -34.95 -17.26 33.18
C PHE A 92 -35.80 -15.99 33.00
N TRP A 93 -35.57 -14.93 33.81
CA TRP A 93 -36.33 -13.68 33.69
C TRP A 93 -35.93 -12.78 32.52
N ARG A 94 -34.75 -13.00 31.91
CA ARG A 94 -34.22 -12.17 30.81
C ARG A 94 -35.24 -11.98 29.66
N PRO A 95 -35.81 -13.04 29.05
CA PRO A 95 -36.82 -12.88 27.99
C PRO A 95 -38.12 -12.22 28.51
N TYR A 96 -38.68 -12.70 29.62
CA TYR A 96 -39.99 -12.24 30.11
C TYR A 96 -40.03 -10.80 30.64
N PHE A 97 -38.88 -10.12 30.75
CA PHE A 97 -38.79 -8.70 31.09
C PHE A 97 -38.80 -7.77 29.84
N GLY A 98 -38.68 -8.33 28.63
CA GLY A 98 -39.00 -7.65 27.37
C GLY A 98 -40.41 -8.02 26.88
N LEU A 99 -40.53 -8.30 25.58
CA LEU A 99 -41.80 -8.64 24.92
C LEU A 99 -41.77 -10.07 24.35
N ASP A 100 -42.91 -10.76 24.44
CA ASP A 100 -43.10 -12.12 23.90
C ASP A 100 -43.09 -12.16 22.35
N PHE A 101 -43.10 -11.01 21.67
CA PHE A 101 -43.08 -10.86 20.21
C PHE A 101 -42.45 -9.51 19.79
N ARG A 102 -41.97 -9.41 18.53
CA ARG A 102 -41.36 -8.18 17.98
C ARG A 102 -42.45 -7.09 17.82
N PRO A 103 -42.31 -5.92 18.47
CA PRO A 103 -43.33 -4.87 18.43
C PRO A 103 -43.45 -4.24 17.04
N SER A 104 -44.66 -3.74 16.71
CA SER A 104 -44.87 -3.01 15.46
C SER A 104 -44.26 -1.59 15.51
N PRO A 105 -43.92 -0.96 14.36
CA PRO A 105 -43.45 0.42 14.32
C PRO A 105 -44.44 1.43 14.95
N GLU A 106 -45.74 1.15 14.87
CA GLU A 106 -46.80 1.92 15.54
C GLU A 106 -46.72 1.79 17.08
N GLN A 107 -46.51 0.58 17.60
CA GLN A 107 -46.33 0.33 19.04
C GLN A 107 -45.07 1.01 19.57
N ASN A 108 -43.95 0.94 18.84
CA ASN A 108 -42.71 1.61 19.21
C ASN A 108 -42.87 3.14 19.22
N ARG A 109 -43.51 3.73 18.20
CA ARG A 109 -43.81 5.18 18.17
C ARG A 109 -44.68 5.64 19.34
N ARG A 110 -45.67 4.84 19.79
CA ARG A 110 -46.48 5.17 20.97
C ARG A 110 -45.68 5.14 22.27
N GLN A 111 -44.83 4.12 22.45
CA GLN A 111 -44.00 3.98 23.65
C GLN A 111 -42.97 5.12 23.75
N MET A 112 -42.37 5.55 22.62
CA MET A 112 -41.53 6.77 22.55
C MET A 112 -42.31 8.07 22.81
N ALA A 113 -43.52 8.22 22.25
CA ALA A 113 -44.33 9.42 22.46
C ALA A 113 -44.69 9.64 23.95
N GLY A 114 -44.71 8.57 24.74
CA GLY A 114 -44.88 8.61 26.20
C GLY A 114 -43.72 9.29 26.97
N ASP A 115 -42.58 9.57 26.33
CA ASP A 115 -41.44 10.24 26.96
C ASP A 115 -41.62 11.77 27.00
N ALA A 116 -42.22 12.35 25.96
CA ALA A 116 -42.38 13.80 25.81
C ALA A 116 -43.48 14.40 26.71
N TYR A 117 -44.49 13.60 27.06
CA TYR A 117 -45.66 14.05 27.83
C TYR A 117 -45.99 13.11 29.01
N PRO A 118 -45.09 12.95 30.00
CA PRO A 118 -45.26 11.95 31.07
C PRO A 118 -46.44 12.23 32.02
N GLN A 119 -46.95 13.47 32.05
CA GLN A 119 -48.19 13.82 32.78
C GLN A 119 -49.48 13.40 32.02
N LEU A 120 -49.34 12.97 30.76
CA LEU A 120 -50.41 12.56 29.84
C LEU A 120 -50.31 11.06 29.50
N ALA A 121 -49.69 10.26 30.36
CA ALA A 121 -49.43 8.83 30.17
C ALA A 121 -50.71 7.97 30.12
N GLN A 122 -51.40 8.00 28.97
CA GLN A 122 -52.53 7.12 28.65
C GLN A 122 -52.07 5.69 28.39
N ASP A 123 -50.93 5.53 27.70
CA ASP A 123 -50.29 4.24 27.45
C ASP A 123 -49.22 3.92 28.53
N PRO A 124 -49.41 2.86 29.35
CA PRO A 124 -48.39 2.40 30.28
C PRO A 124 -47.21 1.71 29.55
N PRO A 125 -46.05 1.56 30.22
CA PRO A 125 -44.95 0.75 29.70
C PRO A 125 -45.40 -0.70 29.50
N ASP A 126 -45.15 -1.24 28.31
CA ASP A 126 -45.57 -2.58 27.90
C ASP A 126 -44.66 -3.70 28.43
N CYS A 127 -43.40 -3.40 28.76
CA CYS A 127 -42.45 -4.32 29.37
C CYS A 127 -41.56 -3.68 30.45
N VAL A 128 -40.79 -4.50 31.17
CA VAL A 128 -39.87 -4.05 32.23
C VAL A 128 -38.65 -3.33 31.63
N LEU A 129 -38.18 -3.78 30.46
CA LEU A 129 -37.14 -3.08 29.67
C LEU A 129 -37.56 -1.67 29.26
N GLU A 130 -38.81 -1.45 28.89
CA GLU A 130 -39.32 -0.12 28.55
C GLU A 130 -39.23 0.82 29.76
N VAL A 131 -39.51 0.36 30.98
CA VAL A 131 -39.30 1.17 32.19
C VAL A 131 -37.82 1.49 32.40
N ALA A 132 -36.91 0.55 32.11
CA ALA A 132 -35.47 0.80 32.18
C ALA A 132 -35.02 1.86 31.16
N ARG A 133 -35.54 1.80 29.92
CA ARG A 133 -35.34 2.83 28.89
C ARG A 133 -35.84 4.21 29.34
N ARG A 134 -37.07 4.28 29.89
CA ARG A 134 -37.68 5.51 30.44
C ARG A 134 -37.09 6.01 31.78
N ILE A 135 -36.04 5.36 32.28
CA ILE A 135 -35.16 5.94 33.31
C ILE A 135 -34.06 6.78 32.66
N LEU A 136 -33.53 6.36 31.51
CA LEU A 136 -32.44 7.03 30.81
C LEU A 136 -32.87 8.32 30.09
N THR A 137 -34.18 8.53 29.88
CA THR A 137 -34.76 9.77 29.32
C THR A 137 -34.69 10.98 30.25
N ARG A 138 -34.19 10.82 31.48
CA ARG A 138 -34.18 11.88 32.50
C ARG A 138 -32.83 12.60 32.55
N PRO A 139 -32.79 13.84 33.06
CA PRO A 139 -31.53 14.47 33.45
C PRO A 139 -30.78 13.57 34.45
N TRP A 140 -29.55 13.19 34.12
CA TRP A 140 -28.69 12.47 35.06
C TRP A 140 -28.35 13.37 36.25
N SER A 141 -28.38 12.80 37.45
CA SER A 141 -27.91 13.44 38.68
C SER A 141 -27.29 12.42 39.62
N GLU A 142 -26.36 12.84 40.48
CA GLU A 142 -25.64 11.92 41.36
C GLU A 142 -26.57 11.18 42.34
N ALA A 143 -27.61 11.87 42.84
CA ALA A 143 -28.68 11.25 43.65
C ALA A 143 -29.47 10.16 42.89
N SER A 144 -29.49 10.22 41.55
CA SER A 144 -30.14 9.21 40.68
C SER A 144 -29.18 8.15 40.14
N SER A 145 -27.86 8.26 40.38
CA SER A 145 -26.86 7.35 39.81
C SER A 145 -27.20 5.87 40.06
N GLN A 146 -27.58 5.49 41.29
CA GLN A 146 -27.96 4.09 41.58
C GLN A 146 -29.21 3.60 40.81
N LEU A 147 -30.10 4.49 40.38
CA LEU A 147 -31.24 4.15 39.51
C LEU A 147 -30.77 3.95 38.06
N PHE A 148 -29.94 4.85 37.52
CA PHE A 148 -29.33 4.73 36.19
C PHE A 148 -28.46 3.46 36.07
N ARG A 149 -27.56 3.23 37.03
CA ARG A 149 -26.68 2.04 37.10
C ARG A 149 -27.48 0.73 37.16
N SER A 150 -28.63 0.73 37.82
CA SER A 150 -29.52 -0.44 37.85
C SER A 150 -30.29 -0.61 36.54
N ALA A 151 -30.75 0.48 35.91
CA ALA A 151 -31.42 0.43 34.61
C ALA A 151 -30.48 -0.08 33.50
N LEU A 152 -29.24 0.42 33.43
CA LEU A 152 -28.21 -0.08 32.51
C LEU A 152 -27.95 -1.57 32.73
N ARG A 153 -27.73 -2.01 33.97
CA ARG A 153 -27.59 -3.45 34.31
C ARG A 153 -28.81 -4.28 33.91
N LEU A 154 -30.01 -3.75 34.05
CA LEU A 154 -31.26 -4.43 33.69
C LEU A 154 -31.35 -4.62 32.17
N ILE A 155 -31.01 -3.59 31.40
CA ILE A 155 -30.90 -3.65 29.93
C ILE A 155 -29.81 -4.65 29.53
N ALA A 156 -28.57 -4.48 30.00
CA ALA A 156 -27.43 -5.34 29.65
C ALA A 156 -27.67 -6.83 29.92
N ASN A 157 -28.29 -7.19 31.06
CA ASN A 157 -28.64 -8.58 31.37
C ASN A 157 -29.71 -9.14 30.43
N CYS A 158 -30.69 -8.34 30.04
CA CYS A 158 -31.80 -8.79 29.20
C CYS A 158 -31.44 -8.82 27.71
N CYS A 159 -30.59 -7.92 27.23
CA CYS A 159 -30.19 -7.82 25.82
C CYS A 159 -29.06 -8.78 25.43
N ALA A 160 -28.27 -9.30 26.39
CA ALA A 160 -27.09 -10.14 26.14
C ALA A 160 -27.31 -11.27 25.12
N ASP A 161 -28.46 -11.96 25.17
CA ASP A 161 -28.71 -13.18 24.39
C ASP A 161 -30.08 -13.16 23.67
N ASN A 162 -30.67 -11.98 23.37
CA ASN A 162 -32.07 -11.90 22.91
C ASN A 162 -32.38 -10.70 22.01
N ASN A 163 -32.65 -10.96 20.72
CA ASN A 163 -32.97 -9.94 19.72
C ASN A 163 -34.37 -9.30 19.87
N LEU A 164 -35.35 -9.98 20.47
CA LEU A 164 -36.63 -9.33 20.84
C LEU A 164 -36.40 -8.24 21.91
N ASN A 165 -35.49 -8.51 22.85
CA ASN A 165 -35.12 -7.54 23.89
C ASN A 165 -34.27 -6.40 23.31
N ARG A 166 -33.31 -6.69 22.42
CA ARG A 166 -32.54 -5.66 21.70
C ARG A 166 -33.45 -4.76 20.86
N ASN A 167 -34.41 -5.32 20.11
CA ASN A 167 -35.34 -4.56 19.27
C ASN A 167 -36.14 -3.50 20.07
N VAL A 168 -36.56 -3.80 21.31
CA VAL A 168 -37.21 -2.83 22.22
C VAL A 168 -36.30 -1.63 22.54
N ILE A 169 -34.98 -1.83 22.66
CA ILE A 169 -34.03 -0.74 22.92
C ILE A 169 -33.73 0.04 21.63
N VAL A 170 -33.38 -0.68 20.56
CA VAL A 170 -32.97 -0.11 19.25
C VAL A 170 -34.08 0.75 18.64
N HIS A 171 -35.32 0.26 18.59
CA HIS A 171 -36.42 0.97 17.91
C HIS A 171 -37.12 2.02 18.76
N ARG A 172 -36.71 2.20 20.02
CA ARG A 172 -37.31 3.19 20.94
C ARG A 172 -36.34 4.27 21.40
N GLY A 173 -35.27 4.51 20.63
CA GLY A 173 -34.29 5.56 20.91
C GLY A 173 -33.30 5.21 22.04
N GLY A 174 -33.18 3.94 22.40
CA GLY A 174 -32.41 3.53 23.58
C GLY A 174 -30.90 3.64 23.42
N ILE A 175 -30.39 3.56 22.18
CA ILE A 175 -28.96 3.76 21.89
C ILE A 175 -28.63 5.26 21.99
N GLU A 176 -29.50 6.10 21.45
CA GLU A 176 -29.40 7.55 21.45
C GLU A 176 -29.41 8.12 22.88
N LEU A 177 -30.27 7.57 23.75
CA LEU A 177 -30.27 7.87 25.19
C LEU A 177 -28.98 7.43 25.90
N MET A 178 -28.41 6.29 25.53
CA MET A 178 -27.11 5.85 26.05
C MET A 178 -25.96 6.72 25.51
N MET A 179 -26.03 7.20 24.27
CA MET A 179 -25.03 8.11 23.70
C MET A 179 -25.05 9.51 24.33
N HIS A 180 -26.20 10.02 24.82
CA HIS A 180 -26.18 11.21 25.69
C HIS A 180 -25.43 10.96 27.02
N LEU A 181 -25.45 9.74 27.57
CA LEU A 181 -24.62 9.39 28.74
C LEU A 181 -23.13 9.24 28.39
N VAL A 182 -22.80 8.80 27.17
CA VAL A 182 -21.43 8.82 26.60
C VAL A 182 -20.94 10.27 26.54
N ARG A 183 -21.73 11.18 25.94
CA ARG A 183 -21.44 12.62 25.86
C ARG A 183 -21.20 13.28 27.23
N TRP A 184 -21.90 12.85 28.28
CA TRP A 184 -21.70 13.34 29.64
C TRP A 184 -20.67 12.55 30.46
N GLN A 185 -20.04 11.52 29.87
CA GLN A 185 -19.05 10.65 30.52
C GLN A 185 -19.59 10.06 31.85
N ARG A 186 -20.83 9.54 31.82
CA ARG A 186 -21.53 9.01 33.01
C ARG A 186 -21.74 7.50 32.94
N GLU A 187 -21.49 6.84 34.08
CA GLU A 187 -21.70 5.40 34.28
C GLU A 187 -20.95 4.49 33.27
N CYS A 188 -19.83 4.96 32.70
CA CYS A 188 -19.10 4.30 31.61
C CYS A 188 -18.74 2.82 31.89
N ASP A 189 -18.49 2.47 33.15
CA ASP A 189 -18.21 1.10 33.62
C ASP A 189 -19.39 0.12 33.48
N LEU A 190 -20.59 0.63 33.22
CA LEU A 190 -21.80 -0.14 32.93
C LEU A 190 -22.41 0.24 31.57
N LEU A 191 -22.23 1.48 31.12
CA LEU A 191 -22.77 2.00 29.86
C LEU A 191 -22.15 1.30 28.65
N LEU A 192 -20.83 1.18 28.59
CA LEU A 192 -20.14 0.58 27.44
C LEU A 192 -20.51 -0.91 27.26
N PRO A 193 -20.53 -1.77 28.31
CA PRO A 193 -21.04 -3.13 28.18
C PRO A 193 -22.55 -3.21 27.89
N THR A 194 -23.34 -2.18 28.26
CA THR A 194 -24.76 -2.12 27.90
C THR A 194 -24.95 -1.83 26.42
N LEU A 195 -24.21 -0.86 25.87
CA LEU A 195 -24.18 -0.56 24.44
C LEU A 195 -23.71 -1.77 23.63
N PHE A 196 -22.61 -2.40 24.04
CA PHE A 196 -22.06 -3.60 23.38
C PHE A 196 -23.10 -4.73 23.33
N ASN A 197 -23.72 -5.10 24.46
CA ASN A 197 -24.76 -6.13 24.53
C ASN A 197 -26.03 -5.83 23.71
N VAL A 198 -26.24 -4.57 23.30
CA VAL A 198 -27.36 -4.14 22.45
C VAL A 198 -26.99 -4.16 20.96
N CYS A 199 -25.71 -3.96 20.61
CA CYS A 199 -25.25 -3.91 19.22
C CYS A 199 -24.69 -5.24 18.68
N ILE A 200 -23.97 -6.00 19.52
CA ILE A 200 -23.38 -7.29 19.13
C ILE A 200 -24.45 -8.31 18.72
N ASP A 201 -24.21 -9.07 17.65
CA ASP A 201 -25.07 -10.16 17.15
C ASP A 201 -26.57 -9.80 16.99
N PHE A 202 -26.90 -8.54 16.71
CA PHE A 202 -28.28 -8.14 16.45
C PHE A 202 -28.69 -8.53 15.00
N ASP A 203 -29.77 -9.28 14.86
CA ASP A 203 -30.17 -9.96 13.61
C ASP A 203 -30.93 -9.07 12.60
N GLU A 204 -31.25 -7.84 12.97
CA GLU A 204 -31.99 -6.91 12.12
C GLU A 204 -31.01 -6.10 11.24
N PRO A 205 -31.05 -6.21 9.91
CA PRO A 205 -30.15 -5.48 9.02
C PRO A 205 -30.37 -3.96 9.10
N ALA A 206 -29.31 -3.19 8.87
CA ALA A 206 -29.42 -1.75 8.65
C ALA A 206 -30.29 -1.44 7.42
N ALA A 207 -31.04 -0.32 7.46
CA ALA A 207 -32.01 0.03 6.42
C ALA A 207 -31.85 1.48 5.90
N ASP A 208 -32.32 1.74 4.69
CA ASP A 208 -32.33 3.09 4.10
C ASP A 208 -33.52 3.95 4.59
N ALA A 209 -33.78 5.06 3.91
CA ALA A 209 -34.84 6.00 4.28
C ALA A 209 -36.25 5.51 3.90
N ASP A 210 -36.36 4.62 2.92
CA ASP A 210 -37.62 3.98 2.50
C ASP A 210 -37.93 2.74 3.36
N GLY A 211 -36.92 2.22 4.08
CA GLY A 211 -37.02 1.09 5.00
C GLY A 211 -36.54 -0.22 4.38
N GLU A 212 -35.96 -0.18 3.18
CA GLU A 212 -35.35 -1.34 2.53
C GLU A 212 -33.97 -1.64 3.13
N SER A 213 -33.60 -2.93 3.17
CA SER A 213 -32.32 -3.34 3.76
C SER A 213 -31.14 -2.84 2.92
N TRP A 214 -30.11 -2.35 3.60
CA TRP A 214 -28.84 -2.01 2.96
C TRP A 214 -28.29 -3.22 2.17
N LYS A 215 -27.76 -2.94 0.97
CA LYS A 215 -27.30 -3.99 0.06
C LYS A 215 -25.98 -4.61 0.57
N PRO A 216 -25.72 -5.90 0.34
CA PRO A 216 -24.40 -6.48 0.55
C PRO A 216 -23.36 -5.75 -0.33
N LEU A 217 -22.12 -5.63 0.14
CA LEU A 217 -21.05 -4.98 -0.62
C LEU A 217 -20.34 -5.99 -1.51
N ASP A 218 -20.30 -5.73 -2.83
CA ASP A 218 -19.76 -6.65 -3.84
C ASP A 218 -18.32 -7.12 -3.56
N GLN A 219 -17.53 -6.31 -2.84
CA GLN A 219 -16.13 -6.56 -2.52
C GLN A 219 -15.89 -7.70 -1.51
N MET A 220 -16.95 -8.29 -0.93
CA MET A 220 -16.86 -9.40 0.03
C MET A 220 -17.67 -10.65 -0.35
N GLN A 221 -18.10 -10.79 -1.61
CA GLN A 221 -18.73 -12.03 -2.11
C GLN A 221 -17.66 -13.11 -2.42
N THR A 222 -17.04 -13.69 -1.40
CA THR A 222 -16.03 -14.75 -1.53
C THR A 222 -16.60 -16.14 -1.82
N GLU A 223 -17.89 -16.39 -1.54
CA GLU A 223 -18.56 -17.68 -1.76
C GLU A 223 -19.91 -17.47 -2.48
N PRO A 224 -20.14 -18.06 -3.67
CA PRO A 224 -21.32 -17.78 -4.50
C PRO A 224 -22.63 -18.46 -4.03
N TYR A 225 -22.70 -18.92 -2.78
CA TYR A 225 -23.82 -19.70 -2.24
C TYR A 225 -24.33 -19.27 -0.86
N GLN A 226 -23.90 -18.13 -0.32
CA GLN A 226 -24.54 -17.51 0.85
C GLN A 226 -25.12 -16.14 0.51
N GLU A 227 -26.42 -15.97 0.75
CA GLU A 227 -27.08 -14.67 0.85
C GLU A 227 -26.60 -13.99 2.16
N SER A 228 -25.39 -13.46 2.14
CA SER A 228 -24.88 -12.61 3.23
C SER A 228 -25.68 -11.31 3.24
N GLY A 229 -26.16 -10.89 4.42
CA GLY A 229 -26.84 -9.62 4.60
C GLY A 229 -25.90 -8.41 4.50
N PRO A 230 -26.39 -7.18 4.74
CA PRO A 230 -25.50 -6.05 4.98
C PRO A 230 -24.59 -6.32 6.18
N ILE A 231 -23.35 -5.81 6.10
CA ILE A 231 -22.32 -5.96 7.14
C ILE A 231 -22.69 -5.19 8.43
N VAL A 232 -23.61 -4.23 8.32
CA VAL A 232 -24.06 -3.36 9.42
C VAL A 232 -25.47 -3.77 9.83
N ASN A 233 -25.68 -3.99 11.13
CA ASN A 233 -27.01 -4.22 11.69
C ASN A 233 -27.69 -2.90 12.13
N ALA A 234 -29.00 -2.92 12.39
CA ALA A 234 -29.78 -1.73 12.72
C ALA A 234 -29.40 -1.07 14.07
N ALA A 235 -28.74 -1.79 14.99
CA ALA A 235 -28.20 -1.22 16.22
C ALA A 235 -26.87 -0.49 15.97
N GLU A 236 -25.96 -1.10 15.23
CA GLU A 236 -24.71 -0.48 14.75
C GLU A 236 -25.00 0.76 13.90
N GLN A 237 -26.03 0.70 13.05
CA GLN A 237 -26.52 1.84 12.28
C GLN A 237 -26.98 3.00 13.17
N ARG A 238 -27.72 2.73 14.24
CA ARG A 238 -28.18 3.73 15.23
C ARG A 238 -27.03 4.30 16.05
N LEU A 239 -26.03 3.49 16.36
CA LEU A 239 -24.81 3.91 17.06
C LEU A 239 -23.99 4.84 16.17
N GLY A 240 -23.70 4.44 14.93
CA GLY A 240 -22.94 5.22 13.96
C GLY A 240 -23.62 6.54 13.60
N ARG A 241 -24.91 6.50 13.23
CA ARG A 241 -25.74 7.69 12.90
C ARG A 241 -26.17 8.53 14.11
N TRP A 242 -25.65 8.29 15.33
CA TRP A 242 -25.98 9.16 16.45
C TRP A 242 -25.39 10.56 16.23
N GLU A 243 -26.28 11.56 16.26
CA GLU A 243 -25.97 12.98 16.16
C GLU A 243 -26.54 13.73 17.37
N GLU A 244 -25.85 14.80 17.74
CA GLU A 244 -26.34 15.82 18.64
C GLU A 244 -26.31 17.17 17.89
N LEU A 245 -27.47 17.79 17.66
CA LEU A 245 -27.65 19.05 16.90
C LEU A 245 -26.93 20.29 17.50
N SER A 246 -26.13 20.11 18.55
CA SER A 246 -25.34 21.14 19.23
C SER A 246 -23.82 20.85 19.25
N ASP A 247 -23.38 19.74 18.64
CA ASP A 247 -22.02 19.20 18.75
C ASP A 247 -21.57 18.68 17.37
N ASN A 248 -20.63 19.35 16.71
CA ASN A 248 -20.14 18.99 15.35
C ASN A 248 -19.19 17.78 15.38
N THR A 249 -19.63 16.69 15.98
CA THR A 249 -18.80 15.52 16.30
C THR A 249 -19.59 14.23 16.14
N SER A 250 -18.96 13.25 15.50
CA SER A 250 -19.47 11.91 15.30
C SER A 250 -19.63 11.11 16.61
N SER A 251 -20.41 10.04 16.53
CA SER A 251 -20.49 8.96 17.52
C SER A 251 -19.12 8.36 17.87
N VAL A 252 -18.25 8.16 16.87
CA VAL A 252 -16.87 7.66 17.01
C VAL A 252 -16.04 8.57 17.90
N GLU A 253 -16.08 9.90 17.68
CA GLU A 253 -15.35 10.86 18.51
C GLU A 253 -15.84 10.86 19.96
N LYS A 254 -17.17 10.87 20.19
CA LYS A 254 -17.72 10.84 21.56
C LYS A 254 -17.44 9.53 22.29
N LEU A 255 -17.37 8.39 21.59
CA LEU A 255 -16.93 7.13 22.18
C LEU A 255 -15.46 7.23 22.63
N LEU A 256 -14.55 7.65 21.74
CA LEU A 256 -13.12 7.81 22.06
C LEU A 256 -12.90 8.76 23.25
N ASP A 257 -13.64 9.87 23.33
CA ASP A 257 -13.61 10.82 24.45
C ASP A 257 -13.93 10.17 25.82
N THR A 258 -14.56 8.98 25.87
CA THR A 258 -14.80 8.24 27.13
C THR A 258 -13.62 7.39 27.59
N MET A 259 -12.52 7.28 26.84
CA MET A 259 -11.37 6.43 27.17
C MET A 259 -10.88 6.57 28.61
N ASP A 260 -10.62 7.79 29.09
CA ASP A 260 -10.12 8.02 30.46
C ASP A 260 -11.19 7.76 31.55
N HIS A 261 -12.44 7.46 31.16
CA HIS A 261 -13.56 7.03 32.02
C HIS A 261 -13.94 5.54 31.83
N ALA A 262 -13.34 4.81 30.89
CA ALA A 262 -13.71 3.43 30.55
C ALA A 262 -13.35 2.40 31.65
N ASN A 263 -12.57 2.78 32.67
CA ASN A 263 -12.26 1.96 33.85
C ASN A 263 -11.71 0.55 33.55
N GLY A 264 -10.94 0.40 32.47
CA GLY A 264 -10.36 -0.88 32.04
C GLY A 264 -11.16 -1.62 30.97
N LEU A 265 -12.31 -1.09 30.52
CA LEU A 265 -13.12 -1.64 29.42
C LEU A 265 -12.64 -1.14 28.05
N TYR A 266 -11.33 -1.07 27.84
CA TYR A 266 -10.73 -0.45 26.65
C TYR A 266 -11.05 -1.23 25.37
N SER A 267 -10.95 -2.55 25.42
CA SER A 267 -11.33 -3.49 24.34
C SER A 267 -12.80 -3.32 23.95
N THR A 268 -13.73 -3.33 24.92
CA THR A 268 -15.15 -3.07 24.67
C THR A 268 -15.41 -1.66 24.07
N LEU A 269 -14.59 -0.67 24.42
CA LEU A 269 -14.67 0.66 23.80
C LEU A 269 -14.16 0.65 22.36
N ALA A 270 -13.06 -0.05 22.08
CA ALA A 270 -12.51 -0.21 20.74
C ALA A 270 -13.51 -0.92 19.80
N ASP A 271 -14.20 -1.95 20.29
CA ASP A 271 -15.24 -2.66 19.55
C ASP A 271 -16.45 -1.77 19.27
N LEU A 272 -16.87 -0.93 20.22
CA LEU A 272 -17.93 0.06 20.00
C LEU A 272 -17.55 1.13 18.98
N VAL A 273 -16.28 1.57 18.97
CA VAL A 273 -15.74 2.49 17.95
C VAL A 273 -15.70 1.83 16.57
N GLU A 274 -15.33 0.55 16.49
CA GLU A 274 -15.39 -0.24 15.26
C GLU A 274 -16.83 -0.35 14.76
N MET A 275 -17.76 -0.87 15.57
CA MET A 275 -19.19 -0.97 15.28
C MET A 275 -19.80 0.36 14.79
N ALA A 276 -19.53 1.47 15.50
CA ALA A 276 -20.01 2.80 15.13
C ALA A 276 -19.47 3.26 13.77
N SER A 277 -18.20 2.95 13.47
CA SER A 277 -17.56 3.35 12.21
C SER A 277 -18.07 2.58 10.98
N ARG A 278 -18.56 1.34 11.11
CA ARG A 278 -18.95 0.50 9.94
C ARG A 278 -19.98 1.16 9.02
N VAL A 279 -20.78 2.10 9.52
CA VAL A 279 -21.73 2.87 8.71
C VAL A 279 -21.07 3.62 7.54
N THR A 280 -19.78 3.97 7.63
CA THR A 280 -19.06 4.65 6.53
C THR A 280 -18.74 3.74 5.35
N LEU A 281 -18.82 2.42 5.51
CA LEU A 281 -18.79 1.47 4.38
C LEU A 281 -19.94 1.74 3.39
N TYR A 282 -21.05 2.29 3.87
CA TYR A 282 -22.23 2.72 3.11
C TYR A 282 -22.23 4.23 2.77
N GLY A 283 -21.13 4.93 3.05
CA GLY A 283 -20.94 6.36 2.80
C GLY A 283 -20.78 7.17 4.09
N VAL A 284 -19.85 8.13 4.09
CA VAL A 284 -19.47 8.92 5.28
C VAL A 284 -20.62 9.77 5.85
N HIS A 285 -21.60 10.12 5.01
CA HIS A 285 -22.84 10.80 5.45
C HIS A 285 -23.64 10.01 6.51
N ASN A 286 -23.38 8.71 6.68
CA ASN A 286 -23.97 7.89 7.74
C ASN A 286 -23.25 8.02 9.10
N LEU A 287 -22.07 8.64 9.14
CA LEU A 287 -21.35 8.98 10.38
C LEU A 287 -21.34 10.50 10.64
N ILE A 288 -21.42 11.31 9.57
CA ILE A 288 -21.38 12.77 9.62
C ILE A 288 -22.64 13.32 8.93
N SER A 289 -23.63 13.66 9.76
CA SER A 289 -24.95 14.20 9.39
C SER A 289 -24.94 15.45 8.51
N GLN A 290 -23.86 16.23 8.56
CA GLN A 290 -23.71 17.48 7.80
C GLN A 290 -23.52 17.23 6.29
N LEU A 291 -23.18 15.99 5.91
CA LEU A 291 -23.09 15.54 4.53
C LEU A 291 -24.41 14.86 4.13
N ASN A 292 -24.90 15.14 2.93
CA ASN A 292 -26.07 14.47 2.33
C ASN A 292 -25.69 13.34 1.35
N GLY A 293 -24.40 13.17 1.04
CA GLY A 293 -23.88 12.14 0.14
C GLY A 293 -23.73 12.59 -1.32
N THR A 294 -23.96 13.88 -1.62
CA THR A 294 -23.74 14.48 -2.96
C THR A 294 -22.67 15.58 -2.96
N GLU A 295 -21.96 15.76 -1.84
CA GLU A 295 -20.84 16.68 -1.70
C GLU A 295 -19.64 16.32 -2.60
N SER A 296 -18.82 17.32 -2.92
CA SER A 296 -17.50 17.12 -3.51
C SER A 296 -16.50 16.56 -2.50
N ASP A 297 -15.51 15.80 -2.98
CA ASP A 297 -14.44 15.18 -2.16
C ASP A 297 -13.85 16.17 -1.13
N ASP A 298 -13.55 17.42 -1.52
CA ASP A 298 -13.01 18.49 -0.66
C ASP A 298 -13.85 18.76 0.61
N ILE A 299 -15.17 18.68 0.53
CA ILE A 299 -16.09 18.93 1.65
C ILE A 299 -16.14 17.70 2.56
N VAL A 300 -16.11 16.50 1.98
CA VAL A 300 -16.04 15.24 2.73
C VAL A 300 -14.69 15.13 3.45
N GLU A 301 -13.59 15.56 2.83
CA GLU A 301 -12.28 15.68 3.48
C GLU A 301 -12.35 16.65 4.66
N ALA A 302 -12.76 17.91 4.42
CA ALA A 302 -12.82 18.94 5.45
C ALA A 302 -13.69 18.52 6.66
N SER A 303 -14.76 17.76 6.42
CA SER A 303 -15.66 17.24 7.45
C SER A 303 -15.08 16.04 8.21
N THR A 304 -14.18 15.26 7.63
CA THR A 304 -13.61 14.04 8.26
C THR A 304 -12.31 14.27 9.02
N ILE A 305 -11.70 15.45 8.91
CA ILE A 305 -10.45 15.82 9.57
C ILE A 305 -10.45 15.52 11.08
N SER A 306 -11.53 15.84 11.82
CA SER A 306 -11.58 15.60 13.27
C SER A 306 -11.75 14.13 13.63
N VAL A 307 -12.56 13.37 12.87
CA VAL A 307 -12.73 11.92 13.02
C VAL A 307 -11.40 11.19 12.77
N ILE A 308 -10.65 11.61 11.75
CA ILE A 308 -9.33 11.05 11.41
C ILE A 308 -8.30 11.35 12.51
N ASP A 309 -8.24 12.60 12.99
CA ASP A 309 -7.34 12.96 14.09
C ASP A 309 -7.70 12.25 15.40
N ALA A 310 -8.99 12.15 15.74
CA ALA A 310 -9.45 11.44 16.94
C ALA A 310 -9.13 9.95 16.88
N LEU A 311 -9.44 9.27 15.77
CA LEU A 311 -9.12 7.85 15.60
C LEU A 311 -7.61 7.57 15.67
N LEU A 312 -6.78 8.41 15.04
CA LEU A 312 -5.34 8.22 15.06
C LEU A 312 -4.74 8.57 16.43
N THR A 313 -5.10 9.70 17.03
CA THR A 313 -4.51 10.15 18.31
C THR A 313 -5.09 9.43 19.53
N GLN A 314 -6.42 9.37 19.65
CA GLN A 314 -7.09 8.71 20.77
C GLN A 314 -7.06 7.19 20.62
N GLY A 315 -7.21 6.66 19.40
CA GLY A 315 -7.03 5.23 19.13
C GLY A 315 -5.61 4.73 19.42
N SER A 316 -4.56 5.48 19.04
CA SER A 316 -3.19 5.14 19.44
C SER A 316 -2.99 5.19 20.96
N ARG A 317 -3.63 6.14 21.66
CA ARG A 317 -3.64 6.17 23.13
C ARG A 317 -4.34 4.95 23.72
N LEU A 318 -5.44 4.49 23.12
CA LEU A 318 -6.21 3.34 23.57
C LEU A 318 -5.41 2.03 23.42
N ILE A 319 -4.76 1.81 22.27
CA ILE A 319 -3.81 0.70 22.05
C ILE A 319 -2.65 0.75 23.05
N GLY A 320 -2.18 1.95 23.40
CA GLY A 320 -1.19 2.17 24.46
C GLY A 320 -1.69 1.95 25.89
N ARG A 321 -2.99 1.70 26.11
CA ARG A 321 -3.56 1.22 27.38
C ARG A 321 -3.79 -0.29 27.37
N ASP A 322 -4.30 -0.80 26.26
CA ASP A 322 -4.70 -2.19 26.05
C ASP A 322 -4.38 -2.59 24.60
N PRO A 323 -3.35 -3.42 24.37
CA PRO A 323 -2.97 -3.86 23.03
C PRO A 323 -4.09 -4.55 22.26
N GLU A 324 -5.01 -5.26 22.93
CA GLU A 324 -6.10 -6.01 22.27
C GLU A 324 -7.00 -5.09 21.42
N CYS A 325 -7.07 -3.80 21.76
CA CYS A 325 -7.76 -2.76 20.99
C CYS A 325 -7.21 -2.55 19.57
N CYS A 326 -5.99 -3.02 19.26
CA CYS A 326 -5.30 -2.72 18.01
C CYS A 326 -6.06 -3.20 16.77
N THR A 327 -6.71 -4.36 16.82
CA THR A 327 -7.48 -4.90 15.70
C THR A 327 -8.73 -4.07 15.43
N SER A 328 -9.54 -3.80 16.46
CA SER A 328 -10.79 -3.03 16.33
C SER A 328 -10.52 -1.57 15.93
N ILE A 329 -9.47 -0.93 16.44
CA ILE A 329 -9.07 0.43 16.03
C ILE A 329 -8.50 0.46 14.60
N CYS A 330 -7.68 -0.53 14.19
CA CYS A 330 -7.25 -0.65 12.79
C CYS A 330 -8.45 -0.81 11.86
N GLN A 331 -9.41 -1.69 12.19
CA GLN A 331 -10.61 -1.90 11.40
C GLN A 331 -11.48 -0.64 11.34
N ALA A 332 -11.66 0.09 12.45
CA ALA A 332 -12.39 1.35 12.46
C ALA A 332 -11.80 2.38 11.49
N ILE A 333 -10.47 2.49 11.45
CA ILE A 333 -9.76 3.38 10.52
C ILE A 333 -9.89 2.89 9.06
N MET A 334 -9.90 1.58 8.82
CA MET A 334 -10.17 1.03 7.47
C MET A 334 -11.62 1.28 7.04
N ASN A 335 -12.60 1.24 7.96
CA ASN A 335 -13.99 1.57 7.68
C ASN A 335 -14.11 3.03 7.19
N ILE A 336 -13.40 3.99 7.79
CA ILE A 336 -13.35 5.40 7.32
C ILE A 336 -12.68 5.52 5.94
N PHE A 337 -11.50 4.91 5.75
CA PHE A 337 -10.73 5.02 4.50
C PHE A 337 -11.25 4.13 3.36
N SER A 338 -12.31 3.34 3.59
CA SER A 338 -13.05 2.66 2.52
C SER A 338 -13.50 3.65 1.43
N GLN A 339 -13.98 4.83 1.83
CA GLN A 339 -14.36 5.92 0.94
C GLN A 339 -13.12 6.69 0.47
N LYS A 340 -12.98 6.91 -0.84
CA LYS A 340 -11.77 7.53 -1.41
C LYS A 340 -11.55 8.98 -0.96
N ALA A 341 -12.63 9.77 -0.83
CA ALA A 341 -12.57 11.19 -0.47
C ALA A 341 -11.88 11.45 0.89
N THR A 342 -12.05 10.56 1.87
CA THR A 342 -11.47 10.73 3.23
C THR A 342 -9.95 10.58 3.25
N ARG A 343 -9.35 9.93 2.23
CA ARG A 343 -7.93 9.57 2.21
C ARG A 343 -7.01 10.77 2.14
N GLN A 344 -7.46 11.90 1.58
CA GLN A 344 -6.68 13.14 1.55
C GLN A 344 -6.55 13.80 2.94
N GLY A 345 -7.48 13.52 3.86
CA GLY A 345 -7.41 14.02 5.23
C GLY A 345 -6.14 13.58 5.98
N LEU A 346 -5.50 12.48 5.56
CA LEU A 346 -4.19 12.04 6.04
C LEU A 346 -3.04 13.00 5.71
N ILE A 347 -3.17 13.77 4.62
CA ILE A 347 -2.24 14.84 4.24
C ILE A 347 -2.54 16.09 5.08
N SER A 348 -3.82 16.43 5.21
CA SER A 348 -4.26 17.65 5.90
C SER A 348 -4.00 17.61 7.42
N VAL A 349 -4.33 16.51 8.10
CA VAL A 349 -4.07 16.33 9.55
C VAL A 349 -2.58 16.18 9.85
N ASP A 350 -2.04 17.03 10.72
CA ASP A 350 -0.60 17.06 11.00
C ASP A 350 -0.12 15.83 11.79
N GLY A 351 0.73 15.03 11.16
CA GLY A 351 1.27 13.80 11.72
C GLY A 351 0.38 12.56 11.53
N ALA A 352 -0.79 12.67 10.89
CA ALA A 352 -1.68 11.53 10.66
C ALA A 352 -1.00 10.37 9.92
N LEU A 353 -0.29 10.64 8.81
CA LEU A 353 0.50 9.63 8.10
C LEU A 353 1.56 8.94 8.99
N TRP A 354 2.16 9.67 9.95
CA TRP A 354 3.13 9.09 10.87
C TRP A 354 2.46 8.16 11.89
N GLN A 355 1.29 8.54 12.41
CA GLN A 355 0.52 7.70 13.34
C GLN A 355 -0.01 6.45 12.63
N LEU A 356 -0.63 6.61 11.45
CA LEU A 356 -1.21 5.53 10.64
C LEU A 356 -0.21 4.41 10.34
N ILE A 357 1.01 4.73 9.87
CA ILE A 357 1.99 3.70 9.49
C ILE A 357 2.54 2.94 10.70
N ASN A 358 2.59 3.58 11.88
CA ASN A 358 3.09 2.95 13.10
C ASN A 358 1.97 2.20 13.86
N LEU A 359 0.70 2.44 13.56
CA LEU A 359 -0.45 1.89 14.30
C LEU A 359 -0.38 0.35 14.48
N PRO A 360 -0.14 -0.49 13.43
CA PRO A 360 -0.03 -1.95 13.59
C PRO A 360 1.32 -2.42 14.18
N TYR A 361 2.15 -1.49 14.66
CA TYR A 361 3.46 -1.69 15.26
C TYR A 361 3.56 -1.07 16.67
N LEU A 362 2.48 -0.48 17.18
CA LEU A 362 2.37 -0.01 18.58
C LEU A 362 2.32 -1.16 19.60
N VAL A 363 2.19 -2.41 19.12
CA VAL A 363 2.00 -3.63 19.89
C VAL A 363 3.32 -4.43 19.94
N PRO A 364 4.11 -4.35 21.01
CA PRO A 364 5.32 -5.14 21.20
C PRO A 364 5.00 -6.49 21.88
N THR A 365 4.27 -7.37 21.20
CA THR A 365 3.94 -8.71 21.72
C THR A 365 4.89 -9.79 21.20
N THR A 366 5.09 -10.83 22.02
CA THR A 366 5.65 -12.13 21.61
C THR A 366 4.52 -13.13 21.35
N ASP A 367 3.36 -12.63 20.91
CA ASP A 367 2.16 -13.41 20.63
C ASP A 367 2.02 -13.50 19.10
N ASP A 368 2.29 -14.69 18.58
CA ASP A 368 2.26 -14.94 17.14
C ASP A 368 0.84 -14.81 16.57
N GLU A 369 -0.21 -15.21 17.32
CA GLU A 369 -1.61 -15.13 16.86
C GLU A 369 -2.05 -13.66 16.73
N MET A 370 -1.71 -12.84 17.73
CA MET A 370 -1.96 -11.42 17.68
C MET A 370 -1.15 -10.72 16.57
N ARG A 371 0.14 -11.05 16.40
CA ARG A 371 0.98 -10.47 15.34
C ARG A 371 0.44 -10.81 13.96
N ASP A 372 0.02 -12.05 13.74
CA ASP A 372 -0.46 -12.54 12.46
C ASP A 372 -1.83 -11.92 12.11
N SER A 373 -2.70 -11.68 13.11
CA SER A 373 -3.96 -10.92 12.95
C SER A 373 -3.75 -9.49 12.43
N LEU A 374 -2.56 -8.91 12.63
CA LEU A 374 -2.22 -7.56 12.18
C LEU A 374 -1.62 -7.50 10.75
N ILE A 375 -1.28 -8.65 10.14
CA ILE A 375 -0.72 -8.71 8.78
C ILE A 375 -1.66 -8.11 7.71
N PRO A 376 -2.99 -8.36 7.70
CA PRO A 376 -3.89 -7.74 6.73
C PRO A 376 -3.87 -6.21 6.79
N TYR A 377 -3.92 -5.63 7.99
CA TYR A 377 -3.90 -4.17 8.18
C TYR A 377 -2.57 -3.56 7.74
N LYS A 378 -1.43 -4.20 8.02
CA LYS A 378 -0.11 -3.77 7.52
C LYS A 378 -0.11 -3.64 5.98
N LYS A 379 -0.73 -4.59 5.28
CA LYS A 379 -0.82 -4.59 3.81
C LYS A 379 -1.81 -3.55 3.25
N VAL A 380 -2.98 -3.39 3.87
CA VAL A 380 -3.95 -2.36 3.46
C VAL A 380 -3.41 -0.94 3.73
N ILE A 381 -2.74 -0.72 4.85
CA ILE A 381 -2.09 0.55 5.18
C ILE A 381 -0.94 0.84 4.22
N LEU A 382 -0.11 -0.14 3.85
CA LEU A 382 0.93 0.05 2.83
C LEU A 382 0.33 0.45 1.48
N LYS A 383 -0.77 -0.19 1.05
CA LYS A 383 -1.49 0.19 -0.17
C LYS A 383 -2.03 1.63 -0.09
N LEU A 384 -2.67 1.99 1.03
CA LEU A 384 -3.18 3.34 1.27
C LEU A 384 -2.06 4.40 1.25
N VAL A 385 -0.88 4.07 1.78
CA VAL A 385 0.32 4.91 1.71
C VAL A 385 0.80 5.10 0.27
N TYR A 386 0.83 4.05 -0.56
CA TYR A 386 1.13 4.20 -2.00
C TYR A 386 0.10 5.13 -2.68
N GLU A 387 -1.19 4.93 -2.45
CA GLU A 387 -2.26 5.74 -3.07
C GLU A 387 -2.19 7.23 -2.65
N VAL A 388 -2.03 7.53 -1.36
CA VAL A 388 -2.01 8.91 -0.84
C VAL A 388 -0.69 9.62 -1.18
N SER A 389 0.45 8.93 -1.04
CA SER A 389 1.76 9.57 -1.27
C SER A 389 2.07 9.82 -2.74
N ALA A 390 1.42 9.11 -3.68
CA ALA A 390 1.54 9.37 -5.11
C ALA A 390 0.83 10.67 -5.57
N SER A 391 0.12 11.37 -4.67
CA SER A 391 -0.60 12.61 -5.00
C SER A 391 0.30 13.86 -5.07
N GLU A 392 -0.10 14.83 -5.90
CA GLU A 392 0.56 16.15 -5.95
C GLU A 392 0.41 16.94 -4.64
N ALA A 393 -0.68 16.72 -3.90
CA ALA A 393 -0.89 17.26 -2.55
C ALA A 393 0.18 16.74 -1.56
N TYR A 394 0.52 15.45 -1.62
CA TYR A 394 1.59 14.89 -0.78
C TYR A 394 2.95 15.47 -1.17
N GLY A 395 3.25 15.47 -2.47
CA GLY A 395 4.51 16.02 -3.00
C GLY A 395 4.72 17.49 -2.64
N SER A 396 3.66 18.30 -2.66
CA SER A 396 3.72 19.73 -2.31
C SER A 396 3.81 19.98 -0.81
N LYS A 397 3.05 19.29 0.06
CA LYS A 397 3.13 19.48 1.52
C LYS A 397 4.45 18.93 2.10
N PHE A 398 4.84 17.69 1.77
CA PHE A 398 5.93 17.00 2.46
C PHE A 398 7.27 17.12 1.74
N HIS A 399 8.28 17.61 2.45
CA HIS A 399 9.65 17.85 1.96
C HIS A 399 10.68 17.60 3.07
N ALA A 400 11.98 17.65 2.76
CA ALA A 400 13.09 17.17 3.61
C ALA A 400 13.04 17.70 5.06
N ASP A 401 12.70 18.97 5.25
CA ASP A 401 12.66 19.63 6.56
C ASP A 401 11.43 19.25 7.40
N THR A 402 10.42 18.60 6.83
CA THR A 402 9.18 18.25 7.55
C THR A 402 9.37 17.16 8.59
N THR A 403 8.60 17.26 9.68
CA THR A 403 8.65 16.30 10.80
C THR A 403 8.37 14.86 10.37
N LEU A 404 7.51 14.65 9.35
CA LEU A 404 7.24 13.31 8.80
C LEU A 404 8.52 12.66 8.25
N LEU A 405 9.18 13.30 7.27
CA LEU A 405 10.39 12.72 6.65
C LEU A 405 11.56 12.63 7.65
N ARG A 406 11.68 13.60 8.57
CA ARG A 406 12.67 13.55 9.64
C ARG A 406 12.49 12.32 10.55
N ASN A 407 11.25 12.00 10.92
CA ASN A 407 10.93 10.82 11.73
C ASN A 407 11.17 9.53 10.94
N CYS A 408 10.69 9.46 9.69
CA CYS A 408 10.92 8.34 8.76
C CYS A 408 12.41 8.02 8.61
N ILE A 409 13.25 9.01 8.30
CA ILE A 409 14.70 8.83 8.15
C ILE A 409 15.36 8.50 9.48
N SER A 410 14.92 9.12 10.59
CA SER A 410 15.45 8.79 11.92
C SER A 410 15.19 7.34 12.34
N VAL A 411 14.16 6.64 11.83
CA VAL A 411 13.98 5.20 12.06
C VAL A 411 14.98 4.39 11.25
N LEU A 412 15.13 4.68 9.94
CA LEU A 412 16.11 4.00 9.07
C LEU A 412 17.54 4.09 9.64
N SER A 413 17.92 5.26 10.17
CA SER A 413 19.22 5.45 10.84
C SER A 413 19.32 4.73 12.19
N ARG A 414 18.28 4.77 13.04
CA ARG A 414 18.31 4.18 14.39
C ARG A 414 18.36 2.66 14.39
N GLY A 415 17.62 2.00 13.48
CA GLY A 415 17.59 0.53 13.38
C GLY A 415 18.94 -0.13 13.13
N HIS A 416 19.96 0.65 12.73
CA HIS A 416 21.26 0.17 12.28
C HIS A 416 22.44 0.90 12.96
N SER A 417 22.24 1.53 14.13
CA SER A 417 23.27 2.39 14.76
C SER A 417 24.01 1.76 15.95
N MET A 418 25.16 1.13 15.64
CA MET A 418 26.28 0.76 16.53
C MET A 418 26.08 -0.41 17.53
N PRO A 419 27.16 -1.13 17.93
CA PRO A 419 28.50 -1.24 17.35
C PRO A 419 28.87 -2.69 16.90
N SER A 420 30.10 -2.87 16.44
CA SER A 420 30.65 -4.11 15.86
C SER A 420 30.88 -5.27 16.84
N SER A 421 30.92 -6.48 16.26
CA SER A 421 31.26 -7.80 16.85
C SER A 421 30.14 -8.53 17.63
N HIS A 422 29.92 -9.79 17.25
CA HIS A 422 29.07 -10.80 17.92
C HIS A 422 27.61 -10.41 18.24
N GLN A 423 26.77 -10.26 17.20
CA GLN A 423 25.31 -10.38 17.35
C GLN A 423 24.72 -11.41 16.38
N SER A 424 23.69 -12.14 16.83
CA SER A 424 22.99 -13.15 16.06
C SER A 424 21.98 -12.53 15.09
N PRO A 425 21.71 -13.15 13.92
CA PRO A 425 20.78 -12.59 12.91
C PRO A 425 19.35 -12.37 13.43
N SER A 426 18.97 -13.00 14.55
CA SER A 426 17.69 -12.80 15.24
C SER A 426 17.40 -11.33 15.59
N TYR A 427 18.40 -10.54 15.98
CA TYR A 427 18.18 -9.15 16.40
C TYR A 427 17.76 -8.23 15.25
N LEU A 428 18.27 -8.50 14.04
CA LEU A 428 18.00 -7.66 12.87
C LEU A 428 16.63 -8.00 12.25
N ALA A 429 16.22 -9.27 12.28
CA ALA A 429 14.85 -9.68 11.94
C ALA A 429 13.82 -9.04 12.91
N ASP A 430 14.08 -9.12 14.20
CA ASP A 430 13.24 -8.52 15.27
C ASP A 430 13.15 -6.98 15.14
N ALA A 431 14.23 -6.31 14.73
CA ALA A 431 14.20 -4.87 14.42
C ALA A 431 13.41 -4.53 13.13
N ILE A 432 13.39 -5.43 12.13
CA ILE A 432 12.60 -5.25 10.91
C ILE A 432 11.10 -5.41 11.20
N GLU A 433 10.69 -6.47 11.90
CA GLU A 433 9.28 -6.76 12.24
C GLU A 433 8.60 -5.64 13.06
N ARG A 434 9.38 -4.91 13.87
CA ARG A 434 8.90 -3.85 14.78
C ARG A 434 8.66 -2.48 14.13
N HIS A 435 9.01 -2.28 12.87
CA HIS A 435 8.91 -0.95 12.23
C HIS A 435 8.33 -0.99 10.81
N PRO A 436 7.54 0.02 10.39
CA PRO A 436 6.89 0.07 9.07
C PRO A 436 7.86 0.46 7.94
N HIS A 437 8.93 -0.32 7.75
CA HIS A 437 10.02 -0.06 6.81
C HIS A 437 9.52 0.22 5.39
N SER A 438 8.63 -0.62 4.84
CA SER A 438 8.07 -0.42 3.49
C SER A 438 7.34 0.91 3.36
N SER A 439 6.44 1.24 4.29
CA SER A 439 5.67 2.50 4.26
C SER A 439 6.58 3.72 4.45
N ILE A 440 7.59 3.62 5.31
CA ILE A 440 8.62 4.65 5.50
C ILE A 440 9.37 4.92 4.20
N LEU A 441 9.81 3.86 3.49
CA LEU A 441 10.53 3.99 2.24
C LEU A 441 9.67 4.60 1.14
N VAL A 442 8.41 4.16 1.00
CA VAL A 442 7.43 4.71 0.02
C VAL A 442 7.18 6.21 0.26
N LEU A 443 6.98 6.62 1.52
CA LEU A 443 6.78 8.03 1.88
C LEU A 443 8.01 8.90 1.52
N ILE A 444 9.22 8.39 1.72
CA ILE A 444 10.44 9.10 1.32
C ILE A 444 10.57 9.12 -0.21
N SER A 445 10.41 7.98 -0.90
CA SER A 445 10.43 7.85 -2.37
C SER A 445 9.51 8.85 -3.06
N ASN A 446 8.24 8.89 -2.67
CA ASN A 446 7.26 9.77 -3.29
C ASN A 446 7.40 11.24 -2.85
N SER A 447 8.24 11.54 -1.86
CA SER A 447 8.71 12.92 -1.63
C SER A 447 9.83 13.35 -2.60
N VAL A 448 10.47 12.42 -3.31
CA VAL A 448 11.50 12.70 -4.33
C VAL A 448 10.84 12.78 -5.72
N VAL A 449 10.15 13.89 -5.98
CA VAL A 449 9.49 14.18 -7.28
C VAL A 449 10.39 14.96 -8.26
N SER A 450 11.61 15.33 -7.88
CA SER A 450 12.59 15.99 -8.76
C SER A 450 14.03 15.76 -8.32
N THR A 451 14.99 15.98 -9.24
CA THR A 451 16.44 15.94 -8.97
C THR A 451 16.87 16.90 -7.86
N ASP A 452 16.27 18.09 -7.83
CA ASP A 452 16.60 19.14 -6.86
C ASP A 452 16.13 18.74 -5.46
N ARG A 453 15.01 18.02 -5.37
CA ARG A 453 14.50 17.46 -4.12
C ARG A 453 15.32 16.25 -3.65
N ALA A 454 15.83 15.41 -4.56
CA ALA A 454 16.82 14.39 -4.23
C ALA A 454 18.08 15.01 -3.61
N ALA A 455 18.65 16.02 -4.26
CA ALA A 455 19.84 16.73 -3.77
C ALA A 455 19.58 17.49 -2.44
N ALA A 456 18.38 18.07 -2.25
CA ALA A 456 18.00 18.70 -0.99
C ALA A 456 17.87 17.69 0.15
N LEU A 457 17.25 16.53 -0.11
CA LEU A 457 17.09 15.46 0.87
C LEU A 457 18.43 14.89 1.34
N LEU A 458 19.35 14.63 0.41
CA LEU A 458 20.71 14.15 0.70
C LEU A 458 21.58 15.20 1.40
N ARG A 459 21.30 16.48 1.22
CA ARG A 459 21.96 17.58 1.95
C ARG A 459 21.46 17.72 3.38
N ALA A 460 20.17 17.45 3.63
CA ALA A 460 19.58 17.43 4.96
C ALA A 460 19.94 16.15 5.75
N TYR A 461 20.12 15.02 5.07
CA TYR A 461 20.42 13.71 5.67
C TYR A 461 21.55 12.97 4.94
N PRO A 462 22.83 13.36 5.15
CA PRO A 462 23.97 12.76 4.44
C PRO A 462 24.12 11.24 4.63
N ASP A 463 23.75 10.73 5.80
CA ASP A 463 23.82 9.30 6.11
C ASP A 463 22.75 8.44 5.40
N LEU A 464 21.79 9.04 4.69
CA LEU A 464 20.66 8.34 4.08
C LEU A 464 21.11 7.27 3.08
N ALA A 465 22.11 7.56 2.24
CA ALA A 465 22.69 6.60 1.31
C ALA A 465 23.30 5.40 2.07
N SER A 466 24.10 5.67 3.10
CA SER A 466 24.71 4.64 3.97
C SER A 466 23.69 3.84 4.79
N CYS A 467 22.53 4.41 5.11
CA CYS A 467 21.42 3.67 5.73
C CYS A 467 20.72 2.75 4.72
N LEU A 468 20.43 3.25 3.52
CA LEU A 468 19.82 2.47 2.44
C LEU A 468 20.69 1.30 1.99
N THR A 469 21.99 1.52 1.78
CA THR A 469 22.92 0.46 1.38
C THR A 469 22.97 -0.68 2.40
N ARG A 470 22.98 -0.37 3.70
CA ARG A 470 22.95 -1.39 4.76
C ARG A 470 21.62 -2.13 4.83
N LEU A 471 20.49 -1.40 4.78
CA LEU A 471 19.16 -2.02 4.74
C LEU A 471 19.03 -3.00 3.56
N ILE A 472 19.48 -2.60 2.36
CA ILE A 472 19.50 -3.47 1.17
C ILE A 472 20.46 -4.64 1.36
N GLN A 473 21.63 -4.44 1.97
CA GLN A 473 22.60 -5.50 2.25
C GLN A 473 22.06 -6.57 3.21
N ASP A 474 21.24 -6.18 4.19
CA ASP A 474 20.84 -7.07 5.29
C ASP A 474 19.43 -7.68 5.09
N VAL A 475 18.46 -6.94 4.52
CA VAL A 475 17.06 -7.40 4.31
C VAL A 475 16.92 -8.35 3.10
N SER A 476 16.14 -9.42 3.23
CA SER A 476 15.83 -10.35 2.12
C SER A 476 14.36 -10.34 1.68
N ASP A 477 13.49 -9.55 2.34
CA ASP A 477 12.07 -9.42 2.00
C ASP A 477 11.87 -8.48 0.81
N HIS A 478 11.11 -8.93 -0.20
CA HIS A 478 10.77 -8.14 -1.39
C HIS A 478 9.82 -6.97 -1.07
N GLU A 479 8.95 -7.07 -0.06
CA GLU A 479 8.05 -5.98 0.35
C GLU A 479 8.82 -4.78 0.92
N ILE A 480 10.08 -4.96 1.35
CA ILE A 480 10.98 -3.89 1.80
C ILE A 480 12.06 -3.57 0.75
N LEU A 481 12.64 -4.59 0.08
CA LEU A 481 13.67 -4.38 -0.94
C LEU A 481 13.15 -3.58 -2.13
N HIS A 482 11.90 -3.77 -2.56
CA HIS A 482 11.35 -3.02 -3.68
C HIS A 482 11.33 -1.49 -3.45
N PRO A 483 10.68 -0.95 -2.40
CA PRO A 483 10.70 0.49 -2.15
C PRO A 483 12.10 1.01 -1.73
N ALA A 484 12.99 0.17 -1.20
CA ALA A 484 14.38 0.56 -0.93
C ALA A 484 15.18 0.79 -2.23
N VAL A 485 15.00 -0.08 -3.23
CA VAL A 485 15.62 0.05 -4.56
C VAL A 485 15.01 1.21 -5.35
N ASP A 486 13.68 1.42 -5.30
CA ASP A 486 13.03 2.61 -5.87
C ASP A 486 13.59 3.92 -5.28
N LEU A 487 13.72 4.01 -3.95
CA LEU A 487 14.30 5.20 -3.32
C LEU A 487 15.75 5.43 -3.77
N ALA A 488 16.59 4.39 -3.79
CA ALA A 488 17.96 4.50 -4.30
C ALA A 488 17.99 4.91 -5.79
N THR A 489 17.08 4.39 -6.61
CA THR A 489 16.92 4.74 -8.03
C THR A 489 16.56 6.21 -8.21
N ARG A 490 15.63 6.75 -7.41
CA ARG A 490 15.25 8.18 -7.43
C ARG A 490 16.39 9.09 -6.98
N LEU A 491 17.15 8.69 -5.96
CA LEU A 491 18.32 9.43 -5.50
C LEU A 491 19.43 9.45 -6.57
N ALA A 492 19.65 8.33 -7.27
CA ALA A 492 20.61 8.21 -8.37
C ALA A 492 20.25 9.00 -9.64
N LEU A 493 19.11 9.71 -9.67
CA LEU A 493 18.77 10.68 -10.74
C LEU A 493 19.60 11.98 -10.65
N CYS A 494 20.26 12.25 -9.52
CA CYS A 494 21.13 13.42 -9.33
C CYS A 494 22.57 13.01 -9.00
N SER A 495 23.55 13.83 -9.41
CA SER A 495 24.99 13.52 -9.25
C SER A 495 25.46 13.49 -7.80
N ASP A 496 24.79 14.19 -6.89
CA ASP A 496 25.02 14.05 -5.45
C ASP A 496 24.59 12.66 -4.94
N GLY A 497 23.47 12.12 -5.43
CA GLY A 497 22.98 10.79 -5.07
C GLY A 497 23.78 9.67 -5.72
N GLN A 498 24.15 9.79 -7.00
CA GLN A 498 25.07 8.85 -7.66
C GLN A 498 26.37 8.69 -6.85
N ARG A 499 26.96 9.81 -6.42
CA ARG A 499 28.18 9.84 -5.60
C ARG A 499 27.97 9.22 -4.23
N GLN A 500 27.00 9.69 -3.45
CA GLN A 500 26.81 9.21 -2.08
C GLN A 500 26.41 7.72 -2.03
N LEU A 501 25.62 7.23 -3.00
CA LEU A 501 25.28 5.81 -3.11
C LEU A 501 26.50 4.96 -3.50
N TYR A 502 27.38 5.47 -4.37
CA TYR A 502 28.64 4.80 -4.71
C TYR A 502 29.60 4.76 -3.51
N GLU A 503 29.82 5.89 -2.83
CA GLU A 503 30.65 6.01 -1.62
C GLU A 503 30.13 5.14 -0.46
N ALA A 504 28.80 4.99 -0.34
CA ALA A 504 28.16 4.08 0.61
C ALA A 504 28.32 2.58 0.25
N GLY A 505 28.72 2.25 -0.98
CA GLY A 505 28.95 0.87 -1.44
C GLY A 505 27.72 0.18 -2.06
N ILE A 506 26.72 0.92 -2.57
CA ILE A 506 25.45 0.35 -3.06
C ILE A 506 25.62 -0.84 -4.02
N LEU A 507 26.61 -0.75 -4.92
CA LEU A 507 26.89 -1.76 -5.96
C LEU A 507 27.30 -3.12 -5.36
N GLN A 508 27.90 -3.13 -4.17
CA GLN A 508 28.25 -4.36 -3.46
C GLN A 508 27.03 -4.96 -2.73
N ALA A 509 26.22 -4.12 -2.09
CA ALA A 509 25.02 -4.54 -1.35
C ALA A 509 23.96 -5.17 -2.25
N VAL A 510 23.66 -4.53 -3.41
CA VAL A 510 22.68 -5.07 -4.37
C VAL A 510 23.12 -6.38 -5.02
N SER A 511 24.40 -6.76 -4.90
CA SER A 511 24.93 -7.94 -5.57
C SER A 511 24.30 -9.27 -5.12
N LYS A 512 23.59 -9.32 -3.97
CA LYS A 512 22.83 -10.52 -3.56
C LYS A 512 21.47 -10.65 -4.27
N VAL A 513 20.92 -9.54 -4.76
CA VAL A 513 19.58 -9.44 -5.36
C VAL A 513 19.57 -10.01 -6.79
N LEU A 514 20.70 -9.92 -7.49
CA LEU A 514 20.89 -10.40 -8.87
C LEU A 514 20.95 -11.93 -9.02
N ASN A 515 20.80 -12.70 -7.94
CA ASN A 515 20.68 -14.16 -8.03
C ASN A 515 19.32 -14.51 -8.66
N PRO A 516 19.24 -15.34 -9.73
CA PRO A 516 17.98 -15.70 -10.37
C PRO A 516 16.92 -16.21 -9.39
N THR A 517 15.67 -15.85 -9.64
CA THR A 517 14.51 -16.23 -8.82
C THR A 517 13.59 -17.19 -9.59
N SER A 518 12.64 -17.82 -8.89
CA SER A 518 11.61 -18.62 -9.56
C SER A 518 10.71 -17.72 -10.43
N GLU A 519 10.32 -18.20 -11.60
CA GLU A 519 9.42 -17.49 -12.53
C GLU A 519 8.08 -17.09 -11.89
N VAL A 520 7.64 -17.83 -10.88
CA VAL A 520 6.41 -17.57 -10.11
C VAL A 520 6.55 -16.37 -9.16
N ASN A 521 7.78 -15.99 -8.78
CA ASN A 521 8.08 -14.86 -7.90
C ASN A 521 8.22 -13.54 -8.68
N GLY A 522 7.09 -13.04 -9.19
CA GLY A 522 7.05 -11.77 -9.95
C GLY A 522 7.66 -10.57 -9.19
N ALA A 523 7.48 -10.51 -7.87
CA ALA A 523 8.08 -9.46 -7.02
C ALA A 523 9.62 -9.54 -7.02
N GLY A 524 10.21 -10.74 -6.98
CA GLY A 524 11.65 -10.92 -7.09
C GLY A 524 12.20 -10.49 -8.46
N ILE A 525 11.47 -10.78 -9.54
CA ILE A 525 11.83 -10.36 -10.92
C ILE A 525 11.79 -8.83 -11.03
N GLU A 526 10.76 -8.19 -10.47
CA GLU A 526 10.64 -6.74 -10.44
C GLU A 526 11.80 -6.07 -9.66
N VAL A 527 12.12 -6.58 -8.46
CA VAL A 527 13.27 -6.09 -7.67
C VAL A 527 14.60 -6.32 -8.40
N GLN A 528 14.77 -7.42 -9.13
CA GLN A 528 15.94 -7.65 -10.00
C GLN A 528 16.04 -6.63 -11.13
N ARG A 529 14.93 -6.40 -11.84
CA ARG A 529 14.84 -5.44 -12.96
C ARG A 529 15.19 -4.02 -12.50
N GLU A 530 14.61 -3.56 -11.40
CA GLU A 530 14.91 -2.23 -10.85
C GLU A 530 16.32 -2.15 -10.24
N THR A 531 16.88 -3.26 -9.75
CA THR A 531 18.29 -3.32 -9.34
C THR A 531 19.24 -3.11 -10.53
N VAL A 532 18.92 -3.67 -11.70
CA VAL A 532 19.70 -3.42 -12.94
C VAL A 532 19.57 -1.96 -13.38
N SER A 533 18.38 -1.36 -13.28
CA SER A 533 18.16 0.08 -13.49
C SER A 533 18.98 0.95 -12.52
N LEU A 534 19.03 0.58 -11.23
CA LEU A 534 19.81 1.28 -10.21
C LEU A 534 21.32 1.23 -10.50
N ILE A 535 21.87 0.05 -10.79
CA ILE A 535 23.29 -0.12 -11.16
C ILE A 535 23.63 0.77 -12.36
N ARG A 536 22.76 0.80 -13.38
CA ARG A 536 22.89 1.65 -14.56
C ARG A 536 22.90 3.14 -14.21
N LEU A 537 21.99 3.60 -13.35
CA LEU A 537 21.91 5.01 -12.96
C LEU A 537 23.11 5.44 -12.13
N VAL A 538 23.58 4.61 -11.19
CA VAL A 538 24.74 4.93 -10.35
C VAL A 538 26.00 5.18 -11.20
N ILE A 539 26.32 4.30 -12.16
CA ILE A 539 27.52 4.46 -12.99
C ILE A 539 27.42 5.56 -14.05
N LYS A 540 26.21 6.02 -14.40
CA LYS A 540 25.95 6.85 -15.59
C LYS A 540 26.77 8.15 -15.59
N GLY A 541 27.75 8.23 -16.48
CA GLY A 541 28.64 9.39 -16.65
C GLY A 541 29.87 9.41 -15.74
N HIS A 542 30.02 8.42 -14.85
CA HIS A 542 31.13 8.31 -13.89
C HIS A 542 32.02 7.10 -14.21
N SER A 543 33.05 7.34 -15.03
CA SER A 543 34.04 6.35 -15.50
C SER A 543 34.88 5.69 -14.39
N GLU A 544 34.91 6.34 -13.24
CA GLU A 544 35.52 5.93 -11.99
C GLU A 544 34.68 4.85 -11.30
N TYR A 545 33.34 4.91 -11.38
CA TYR A 545 32.46 3.97 -10.67
C TYR A 545 32.35 2.61 -11.37
N THR A 546 32.68 2.52 -12.66
CA THR A 546 32.68 1.24 -13.39
C THR A 546 33.72 0.24 -12.87
N SER A 547 34.70 0.65 -12.06
CA SER A 547 35.66 -0.25 -11.42
C SER A 547 35.01 -1.22 -10.42
N ALA A 548 33.90 -0.83 -9.78
CA ALA A 548 33.16 -1.72 -8.88
C ALA A 548 32.41 -2.87 -9.60
N LEU A 549 32.36 -2.84 -10.93
CA LEU A 549 31.71 -3.90 -11.72
C LEU A 549 32.59 -5.15 -11.88
N SER A 550 33.92 -5.00 -11.83
CA SER A 550 34.89 -6.07 -12.14
C SER A 550 35.43 -6.81 -10.91
N ILE A 551 35.55 -6.19 -9.74
CA ILE A 551 36.13 -6.82 -8.53
C ILE A 551 35.33 -6.44 -7.27
N ILE A 552 34.85 -7.44 -6.51
CA ILE A 552 34.24 -7.23 -5.18
C ILE A 552 35.28 -7.52 -4.09
N GLY A 553 36.28 -6.63 -3.99
CA GLY A 553 37.29 -6.66 -2.92
C GLY A 553 36.88 -5.74 -1.78
N SER A 554 36.80 -6.24 -0.54
CA SER A 554 36.55 -5.41 0.64
C SER A 554 37.76 -4.51 0.92
N PRO A 555 37.58 -3.18 1.08
CA PRO A 555 38.65 -2.30 1.58
C PRO A 555 38.96 -2.52 3.07
N TYR A 556 38.02 -3.11 3.82
CA TYR A 556 38.09 -3.25 5.28
C TYR A 556 38.53 -4.67 5.70
N GLN A 557 39.83 -4.97 5.51
CA GLN A 557 40.55 -5.98 6.29
C GLN A 557 42.08 -5.86 6.08
N ASN A 558 42.70 -4.92 6.80
CA ASN A 558 44.16 -4.82 6.94
C ASN A 558 44.51 -4.04 8.22
N ASP A 559 44.46 -4.73 9.37
CA ASP A 559 45.40 -4.52 10.49
C ASP A 559 45.03 -5.43 11.69
N SER A 560 45.71 -6.57 11.82
CA SER A 560 46.01 -7.21 13.11
C SER A 560 47.05 -8.31 12.93
N HIS A 561 48.16 -8.15 13.63
CA HIS A 561 49.32 -9.03 13.77
C HIS A 561 49.12 -10.54 13.55
N VAL A 562 50.09 -11.14 12.85
CA VAL A 562 50.38 -12.58 12.95
C VAL A 562 51.03 -12.84 14.31
N GLU A 563 50.32 -13.50 15.22
CA GLU A 563 50.95 -14.28 16.28
C GLU A 563 51.12 -15.74 15.82
N LEU A 564 52.30 -16.30 16.09
CA LEU A 564 52.63 -17.68 15.83
C LEU A 564 52.34 -18.49 17.09
N ASP A 565 51.43 -19.47 17.01
CA ASP A 565 51.50 -20.62 17.90
C ASP A 565 50.98 -21.90 17.21
N SER A 566 51.43 -23.06 17.69
CA SER A 566 51.37 -24.31 16.92
C SER A 566 50.28 -25.30 17.37
N ASP A 567 50.17 -26.38 16.58
CA ASP A 567 49.57 -27.66 16.94
C ASP A 567 48.05 -27.73 17.20
N ASN A 568 47.30 -27.97 16.12
CA ASN A 568 46.38 -29.11 16.17
C ASN A 568 46.25 -29.83 14.81
N LYS A 569 46.12 -31.16 14.83
CA LYS A 569 45.89 -32.01 13.65
C LYS A 569 44.49 -32.63 13.74
N GLY A 570 43.63 -32.31 12.78
CA GLY A 570 42.31 -32.95 12.65
C GLY A 570 41.58 -32.51 11.39
N ASP A 571 41.43 -33.42 10.42
CA ASP A 571 40.81 -33.13 9.13
C ASP A 571 39.32 -32.80 9.23
N LYS A 572 38.97 -31.51 9.00
CA LYS A 572 37.69 -31.08 8.42
C LYS A 572 37.87 -29.85 7.53
N ASN A 573 38.47 -30.04 6.36
CA ASN A 573 38.53 -29.03 5.29
C ASN A 573 37.14 -28.80 4.67
N GLN A 574 36.30 -28.02 5.36
CA GLN A 574 35.14 -27.31 4.78
C GLN A 574 35.32 -25.80 4.91
N THR A 575 36.52 -25.31 4.61
CA THR A 575 36.79 -23.88 4.45
C THR A 575 35.97 -23.36 3.29
N GLN A 576 34.89 -22.64 3.58
CA GLN A 576 34.03 -22.01 2.57
C GLN A 576 34.80 -20.91 1.82
N GLN A 577 35.52 -21.28 0.76
CA GLN A 577 35.93 -20.34 -0.26
C GLN A 577 34.67 -19.82 -0.97
N ARG A 578 34.10 -18.72 -0.45
CA ARG A 578 33.10 -17.93 -1.18
C ARG A 578 33.76 -17.38 -2.45
N THR A 579 33.54 -18.04 -3.57
CA THR A 579 34.03 -17.60 -4.89
C THR A 579 33.46 -16.21 -5.18
N GLN A 580 34.30 -15.18 -5.08
CA GLN A 580 33.90 -13.77 -5.25
C GLN A 580 33.63 -13.46 -6.73
N GLN A 581 32.44 -13.81 -7.21
CA GLN A 581 31.95 -13.41 -8.52
C GLN A 581 31.77 -11.89 -8.58
N SER A 582 32.27 -11.27 -9.65
CA SER A 582 32.12 -9.83 -9.90
C SER A 582 30.64 -9.44 -10.12
N LEU A 583 30.30 -8.16 -9.94
CA LEU A 583 28.93 -7.71 -10.16
C LEU A 583 28.50 -7.91 -11.62
N ALA A 584 29.40 -7.66 -12.57
CA ALA A 584 29.18 -7.97 -13.98
C ALA A 584 28.92 -9.47 -14.20
N ALA A 585 29.66 -10.37 -13.56
CA ALA A 585 29.42 -11.82 -13.67
C ALA A 585 27.98 -12.19 -13.27
N LYS A 586 27.46 -11.60 -12.19
CA LYS A 586 26.07 -11.82 -11.73
C LYS A 586 25.04 -11.26 -12.70
N VAL A 587 25.28 -10.09 -13.29
CA VAL A 587 24.41 -9.49 -14.32
C VAL A 587 24.31 -10.40 -15.56
N PHE A 588 25.43 -10.93 -16.06
CA PHE A 588 25.40 -11.88 -17.18
C PHE A 588 24.78 -13.22 -16.79
N TYR A 589 25.05 -13.72 -15.58
CA TYR A 589 24.41 -14.94 -15.07
C TYR A 589 22.87 -14.78 -15.04
N LEU A 590 22.36 -13.66 -14.51
CA LEU A 590 20.94 -13.32 -14.53
C LEU A 590 20.37 -13.25 -15.95
N PHE A 591 21.07 -12.61 -16.89
CA PHE A 591 20.63 -12.53 -18.30
C PHE A 591 20.39 -13.91 -18.94
N TYR A 592 21.29 -14.87 -18.71
CA TYR A 592 21.17 -16.22 -19.30
C TYR A 592 20.17 -17.12 -18.57
N HIS A 593 19.81 -16.82 -17.30
CA HIS A 593 18.96 -17.68 -16.47
C HIS A 593 17.55 -17.12 -16.20
N THR A 594 17.29 -15.84 -16.46
CA THR A 594 15.93 -15.29 -16.43
C THR A 594 15.18 -15.58 -17.73
N THR A 595 13.87 -15.72 -17.66
CA THR A 595 12.98 -15.75 -18.84
C THR A 595 12.32 -14.40 -19.10
N ASP A 596 12.28 -13.48 -18.14
CA ASP A 596 11.70 -12.15 -18.30
C ASP A 596 12.47 -11.28 -19.32
N ALA A 597 11.76 -10.88 -20.38
CA ALA A 597 12.29 -10.01 -21.43
C ALA A 597 12.58 -8.59 -20.93
N ALA A 598 11.78 -8.05 -19.99
CA ALA A 598 11.97 -6.70 -19.48
C ALA A 598 13.31 -6.60 -18.70
N THR A 599 13.64 -7.60 -17.89
CA THR A 599 14.94 -7.75 -17.22
C THR A 599 16.08 -7.89 -18.23
N LYS A 600 15.93 -8.70 -19.29
CA LYS A 600 16.97 -8.82 -20.34
C LYS A 600 17.22 -7.52 -21.07
N THR A 601 16.17 -6.78 -21.44
CA THR A 601 16.26 -5.46 -22.08
C THR A 601 16.82 -4.38 -21.12
N ALA A 602 16.56 -4.48 -19.81
CA ALA A 602 17.25 -3.65 -18.80
C ALA A 602 18.76 -3.97 -18.71
N ILE A 603 19.15 -5.25 -18.77
CA ILE A 603 20.56 -5.67 -18.75
C ILE A 603 21.28 -5.20 -20.03
N GLY A 604 20.66 -5.34 -21.20
CA GLY A 604 21.19 -4.77 -22.45
C GLY A 604 21.46 -3.27 -22.33
N ARG A 605 20.51 -2.51 -21.75
CA ARG A 605 20.69 -1.07 -21.48
C ARG A 605 21.80 -0.75 -20.48
N LEU A 606 22.03 -1.60 -19.47
CA LEU A 606 23.18 -1.48 -18.57
C LEU A 606 24.50 -1.65 -19.34
N VAL A 607 24.62 -2.65 -20.22
CA VAL A 607 25.83 -2.83 -21.06
C VAL A 607 26.08 -1.61 -21.96
N ILE A 608 25.03 -1.03 -22.56
CA ILE A 608 25.11 0.20 -23.36
C ILE A 608 25.59 1.38 -22.50
N GLU A 609 25.13 1.51 -21.26
CA GLU A 609 25.55 2.60 -20.36
C GLU A 609 27.00 2.44 -19.85
N ILE A 610 27.48 1.21 -19.65
CA ILE A 610 28.91 0.92 -19.36
C ILE A 610 29.78 1.41 -20.52
N LEU A 611 29.43 1.03 -21.76
CA LEU A 611 30.13 1.47 -22.97
C LEU A 611 30.07 3.00 -23.14
N ARG A 612 28.88 3.60 -22.98
CA ARG A 612 28.66 5.05 -23.10
C ARG A 612 29.46 5.82 -22.06
N THR A 613 29.48 5.36 -20.81
CA THR A 613 30.21 6.01 -19.71
C THR A 613 31.72 5.94 -19.92
N LEU A 614 32.27 4.77 -20.28
CA LEU A 614 33.71 4.61 -20.51
C LEU A 614 34.18 5.34 -21.77
N ALA A 615 33.39 5.37 -22.84
CA ALA A 615 33.70 6.16 -24.04
C ALA A 615 33.61 7.68 -23.80
N SER A 616 32.71 8.14 -22.92
CA SER A 616 32.57 9.56 -22.59
C SER A 616 33.74 10.12 -21.77
N ALA A 617 34.61 9.26 -21.24
CA ALA A 617 35.86 9.67 -20.59
C ALA A 617 36.96 10.05 -21.59
N LEU A 618 36.77 9.78 -22.89
CA LEU A 618 37.66 10.27 -23.95
C LEU A 618 37.47 11.79 -24.11
N PRO A 619 38.54 12.60 -24.05
CA PRO A 619 38.42 14.05 -24.16
C PRO A 619 37.96 14.45 -25.58
N ALA A 620 36.73 14.94 -25.69
CA ALA A 620 36.16 15.39 -26.96
C ALA A 620 37.07 16.44 -27.63
N GLY A 621 37.55 16.13 -28.84
CA GLY A 621 38.43 17.01 -29.60
C GLY A 621 37.79 18.38 -29.81
N ARG A 622 38.51 19.45 -29.44
CA ARG A 622 38.04 20.84 -29.62
C ARG A 622 37.81 21.14 -31.10
N VAL A 623 36.55 21.13 -31.53
CA VAL A 623 36.11 21.64 -32.83
C VAL A 623 36.26 23.16 -32.86
N GLY A 624 37.48 23.64 -33.12
CA GLY A 624 37.80 25.07 -33.00
C GLY A 624 39.27 25.46 -33.06
N GLY A 625 40.10 24.78 -33.87
CA GLY A 625 41.46 25.25 -34.17
C GLY A 625 42.39 24.14 -34.71
N PRO A 626 43.37 24.48 -35.57
CA PRO A 626 44.34 23.52 -36.09
C PRO A 626 45.39 23.18 -35.02
N SER A 627 45.08 22.23 -34.13
CA SER A 627 45.98 21.80 -33.05
C SER A 627 46.76 20.55 -33.43
N THR A 628 48.08 20.68 -33.53
CA THR A 628 49.01 19.56 -33.75
C THR A 628 49.12 18.69 -32.49
N TYR A 629 48.27 17.67 -32.38
CA TYR A 629 48.45 16.56 -31.44
C TYR A 629 48.84 15.28 -32.18
N PRO A 630 49.79 14.47 -31.66
CA PRO A 630 50.19 13.21 -32.30
C PRO A 630 49.16 12.10 -32.07
N ALA A 631 48.86 11.34 -33.14
CA ALA A 631 47.83 10.29 -33.14
C ALA A 631 48.04 9.19 -32.07
N ASN A 632 49.28 8.95 -31.63
CA ASN A 632 49.61 7.91 -30.64
C ASN A 632 48.78 7.98 -29.35
N ASN A 633 48.36 9.18 -28.92
CA ASN A 633 47.58 9.35 -27.70
C ASN A 633 46.17 8.76 -27.80
N GLU A 634 45.55 8.79 -28.99
CA GLU A 634 44.18 8.31 -29.20
C GLU A 634 44.14 6.78 -29.14
N THR A 635 45.08 6.11 -29.83
CA THR A 635 45.25 4.65 -29.76
C THR A 635 45.52 4.18 -28.32
N GLN A 636 46.34 4.92 -27.56
CA GLN A 636 46.65 4.59 -26.17
C GLN A 636 45.42 4.74 -25.24
N MET A 637 44.57 5.74 -25.47
CA MET A 637 43.31 5.91 -24.72
C MET A 637 42.27 4.84 -25.08
N ILE A 638 42.12 4.50 -26.36
CA ILE A 638 41.24 3.40 -26.81
C ILE A 638 41.67 2.09 -26.15
N SER A 639 42.96 1.74 -26.19
CA SER A 639 43.50 0.55 -25.52
C SER A 639 43.28 0.56 -23.99
N THR A 640 43.32 1.73 -23.35
CA THR A 640 43.03 1.87 -21.92
C THR A 640 41.55 1.61 -21.60
N VAL A 641 40.62 2.08 -22.44
CA VAL A 641 39.19 1.79 -22.32
C VAL A 641 38.90 0.32 -22.62
N GLU A 642 39.49 -0.23 -23.67
CA GLU A 642 39.37 -1.63 -24.09
C GLU A 642 39.85 -2.58 -22.98
N SER A 643 40.97 -2.28 -22.32
CA SER A 643 41.45 -3.02 -21.14
C SER A 643 40.47 -2.96 -19.96
N ARG A 644 39.82 -1.81 -19.70
CA ARG A 644 38.77 -1.71 -18.66
C ARG A 644 37.52 -2.52 -19.02
N LEU A 645 37.11 -2.51 -20.29
CA LEU A 645 36.00 -3.33 -20.79
C LEU A 645 36.33 -4.83 -20.67
N GLY A 646 37.57 -5.22 -20.97
CA GLY A 646 38.10 -6.57 -20.71
C GLY A 646 37.95 -6.96 -19.25
N MET A 647 38.46 -6.16 -18.31
CA MET A 647 38.32 -6.43 -16.85
C MET A 647 36.86 -6.58 -16.37
N ILE A 648 35.87 -5.99 -17.05
CA ILE A 648 34.45 -6.10 -16.70
C ILE A 648 33.81 -7.35 -17.34
N PHE A 649 34.14 -7.65 -18.60
CA PHE A 649 33.47 -8.70 -19.39
C PHE A 649 34.24 -10.04 -19.47
N GLU A 650 35.54 -10.08 -19.20
CA GLU A 650 36.30 -11.33 -19.27
C GLU A 650 35.88 -12.37 -18.20
N PRO A 651 35.86 -13.67 -18.55
CA PRO A 651 35.60 -14.74 -17.61
C PRO A 651 36.79 -14.87 -16.62
N ILE A 652 36.52 -14.68 -15.33
CA ILE A 652 37.47 -15.06 -14.28
C ILE A 652 37.58 -16.59 -14.32
N SER A 653 38.77 -17.12 -14.61
CA SER A 653 39.02 -18.57 -14.72
C SER A 653 38.95 -19.28 -13.36
N THR A 654 37.74 -19.48 -12.84
CA THR A 654 37.50 -20.25 -11.62
C THR A 654 37.55 -21.74 -11.93
N THR A 655 38.66 -22.40 -11.60
CA THR A 655 38.79 -23.85 -11.72
C THR A 655 37.79 -24.58 -10.80
N ILE A 656 36.74 -25.15 -11.39
CA ILE A 656 35.80 -26.04 -10.70
C ILE A 656 36.31 -27.49 -10.86
N PRO A 657 36.35 -28.31 -9.79
CA PRO A 657 36.68 -29.74 -9.92
C PRO A 657 35.61 -30.45 -10.76
N SER A 658 36.03 -31.18 -11.78
CA SER A 658 35.12 -31.89 -12.69
C SER A 658 34.56 -33.16 -12.06
N ASP A 659 33.25 -33.18 -11.81
CA ASP A 659 32.46 -34.41 -11.76
C ASP A 659 31.03 -34.12 -12.22
N GLN A 660 30.37 -35.12 -12.81
CA GLN A 660 29.02 -35.05 -13.40
C GLN A 660 28.86 -34.12 -14.64
N ALA A 661 29.39 -34.56 -15.78
CA ALA A 661 29.06 -33.99 -17.09
C ALA A 661 27.93 -34.78 -17.77
N THR A 662 26.74 -34.18 -17.91
CA THR A 662 25.67 -34.66 -18.80
C THR A 662 25.04 -33.52 -19.58
N SER A 663 25.13 -33.62 -20.91
CA SER A 663 24.34 -32.87 -21.92
C SER A 663 24.21 -31.34 -21.77
N GLY A 664 25.16 -30.61 -22.38
CA GLY A 664 24.76 -29.96 -23.64
C GLY A 664 24.49 -28.46 -23.68
N VAL A 665 25.12 -27.63 -22.84
CA VAL A 665 25.36 -26.20 -23.17
C VAL A 665 26.82 -25.87 -22.83
N SER A 666 27.52 -25.19 -23.74
CA SER A 666 28.92 -24.77 -23.53
C SER A 666 29.02 -23.64 -22.49
N GLU A 667 30.19 -23.48 -21.87
CA GLU A 667 30.42 -22.46 -20.84
C GLU A 667 30.07 -21.06 -21.37
N THR A 668 29.17 -20.36 -20.66
CA THR A 668 28.58 -19.10 -21.12
C THR A 668 29.56 -17.93 -20.99
N SER A 669 30.42 -17.79 -22.00
CA SER A 669 31.24 -16.59 -22.19
C SER A 669 30.36 -15.33 -22.12
N ARG A 670 30.79 -14.32 -21.36
CA ARG A 670 30.00 -13.09 -21.12
C ARG A 670 30.07 -12.15 -22.33
N ASN A 671 29.50 -12.56 -23.45
CA ASN A 671 29.51 -11.78 -24.69
C ASN A 671 28.64 -10.51 -24.52
N PRO A 672 29.22 -9.28 -24.49
CA PRO A 672 28.46 -8.06 -24.25
C PRO A 672 27.57 -7.65 -25.42
N ALA A 673 27.81 -8.16 -26.64
CA ALA A 673 26.94 -7.90 -27.79
C ALA A 673 25.60 -8.64 -27.69
N VAL A 674 25.53 -9.79 -27.00
CA VAL A 674 24.30 -10.61 -26.92
C VAL A 674 23.17 -9.91 -26.12
N PRO A 675 23.41 -9.31 -24.93
CA PRO A 675 22.38 -8.50 -24.25
C PRO A 675 21.94 -7.27 -25.03
N ILE A 676 22.83 -6.66 -25.81
CA ILE A 676 22.48 -5.51 -26.68
C ILE A 676 21.60 -5.99 -27.86
N ALA A 677 21.99 -7.10 -28.49
CA ALA A 677 21.24 -7.73 -29.58
C ALA A 677 19.81 -8.13 -29.17
N HIS A 678 19.62 -8.58 -27.93
CA HIS A 678 18.31 -9.01 -27.43
C HIS A 678 17.24 -7.91 -27.51
N ILE A 679 17.61 -6.63 -27.31
CA ILE A 679 16.71 -5.47 -27.45
C ILE A 679 16.15 -5.35 -28.89
N ILE A 680 16.88 -5.85 -29.89
CA ILE A 680 16.53 -5.81 -31.31
C ILE A 680 15.80 -7.09 -31.74
N THR A 681 16.12 -8.24 -31.13
CA THR A 681 15.55 -9.56 -31.46
C THR A 681 14.49 -10.04 -30.45
N GLU A 682 13.86 -9.13 -29.70
CA GLU A 682 12.88 -9.49 -28.66
C GLU A 682 11.59 -10.07 -29.30
N PRO A 683 11.20 -11.32 -29.01
CA PRO A 683 10.03 -11.96 -29.63
C PRO A 683 8.74 -11.42 -28.99
N GLN A 684 8.15 -10.40 -29.62
CA GLN A 684 7.05 -9.65 -29.02
C GLN A 684 5.69 -10.37 -29.04
N PRO A 685 4.82 -10.10 -28.03
CA PRO A 685 3.39 -10.38 -28.13
C PRO A 685 2.74 -9.58 -29.28
N GLN A 686 1.57 -10.04 -29.73
CA GLN A 686 0.98 -9.65 -31.02
C GLN A 686 0.77 -8.13 -31.20
N GLY A 687 1.66 -7.49 -31.97
CA GLY A 687 1.30 -6.34 -32.82
C GLY A 687 2.00 -4.99 -32.61
N GLN A 688 2.96 -4.81 -31.70
CA GLN A 688 3.45 -3.46 -31.32
C GLN A 688 4.77 -2.96 -31.94
N ALA A 689 5.70 -3.83 -32.33
CA ALA A 689 7.10 -3.52 -32.66
C ALA A 689 7.93 -2.94 -31.46
N PRO A 690 9.27 -3.16 -31.40
CA PRO A 690 10.11 -2.45 -30.45
C PRO A 690 10.09 -0.96 -30.80
N SER A 691 10.06 -0.06 -29.79
CA SER A 691 10.05 1.37 -30.10
C SER A 691 11.31 1.74 -30.88
N ALA A 692 11.17 2.56 -31.93
CA ALA A 692 12.29 2.90 -32.81
C ALA A 692 13.46 3.56 -32.05
N ALA A 693 13.19 4.18 -30.88
CA ALA A 693 14.19 4.72 -29.97
C ALA A 693 14.97 3.62 -29.19
N GLN A 694 14.32 2.54 -28.73
CA GLN A 694 15.01 1.38 -28.13
C GLN A 694 15.88 0.66 -29.16
N GLU A 695 15.34 0.44 -30.36
CA GLU A 695 16.07 -0.16 -31.47
C GLU A 695 17.28 0.71 -31.86
N ALA A 696 17.11 2.03 -31.95
CA ALA A 696 18.22 2.96 -32.22
C ALA A 696 19.28 2.97 -31.09
N GLU A 697 18.87 2.91 -29.81
CA GLU A 697 19.78 2.81 -28.66
C GLU A 697 20.61 1.51 -28.70
N ALA A 698 20.01 0.38 -29.09
CA ALA A 698 20.70 -0.88 -29.23
C ALA A 698 21.70 -0.90 -30.42
N TRP A 699 21.30 -0.36 -31.59
CA TRP A 699 22.23 -0.19 -32.71
C TRP A 699 23.37 0.78 -32.38
N PHE A 700 23.11 1.84 -31.60
CA PHE A 700 24.16 2.71 -31.06
C PHE A 700 25.11 1.91 -30.14
N GLY A 701 24.57 1.05 -29.29
CA GLY A 701 25.34 0.16 -28.41
C GLY A 701 26.31 -0.74 -29.19
N LEU A 702 25.83 -1.41 -30.24
CA LEU A 702 26.67 -2.26 -31.10
C LEU A 702 27.70 -1.42 -31.88
N GLY A 703 27.31 -0.28 -32.45
CA GLY A 703 28.21 0.63 -33.16
C GLY A 703 29.26 1.30 -32.26
N LEU A 704 28.99 1.42 -30.96
CA LEU A 704 29.94 1.86 -29.95
C LEU A 704 30.87 0.73 -29.52
N LEU A 705 30.36 -0.50 -29.36
CA LEU A 705 31.17 -1.70 -29.08
C LEU A 705 32.15 -1.99 -30.22
N SER A 706 31.77 -1.76 -31.49
CA SER A 706 32.68 -1.92 -32.64
C SER A 706 33.82 -0.88 -32.70
N SER A 707 33.89 0.08 -31.77
CA SER A 707 35.08 0.93 -31.59
C SER A 707 36.30 0.14 -31.05
N PHE A 708 36.08 -1.05 -30.49
CA PHE A 708 37.06 -1.81 -29.73
C PHE A 708 37.32 -3.17 -30.43
N PRO A 709 38.46 -3.33 -31.15
CA PRO A 709 38.79 -4.55 -31.90
C PRO A 709 38.65 -5.85 -31.11
N SER A 710 38.93 -5.88 -29.79
CA SER A 710 38.83 -7.09 -28.98
C SER A 710 37.41 -7.66 -28.89
N PHE A 711 36.39 -6.85 -29.15
CA PHE A 711 34.97 -7.24 -29.09
C PHE A 711 34.35 -7.51 -30.47
N HIS A 712 35.12 -7.43 -31.56
CA HIS A 712 34.61 -7.70 -32.91
C HIS A 712 34.17 -9.16 -33.08
N SER A 713 34.86 -10.10 -32.44
CA SER A 713 34.45 -11.51 -32.33
C SER A 713 33.10 -11.66 -31.61
N SER A 714 32.89 -10.91 -30.53
CA SER A 714 31.63 -10.88 -29.77
C SER A 714 30.45 -10.41 -30.62
N ILE A 715 30.66 -9.37 -31.44
CA ILE A 715 29.64 -8.84 -32.37
C ILE A 715 29.32 -9.85 -33.48
N LEU A 716 30.34 -10.48 -34.09
CA LEU A 716 30.14 -11.52 -35.11
C LEU A 716 29.35 -12.71 -34.55
N GLN A 717 29.65 -13.15 -33.33
CA GLN A 717 28.92 -14.22 -32.66
C GLN A 717 27.45 -13.83 -32.37
N ALA A 718 27.19 -12.58 -31.95
CA ALA A 718 25.82 -12.09 -31.72
C ALA A 718 25.00 -11.91 -33.02
N LEU A 719 25.66 -11.78 -34.18
CA LEU A 719 25.02 -11.82 -35.50
C LEU A 719 24.82 -13.25 -36.03
N ALA A 720 25.59 -14.22 -35.55
CA ALA A 720 25.44 -15.64 -35.88
C ALA A 720 24.26 -16.29 -35.12
N ILE A 721 24.20 -16.07 -33.80
CA ILE A 721 23.20 -16.61 -32.88
C ILE A 721 21.74 -16.27 -33.30
N ASN A 722 20.79 -17.12 -32.88
CA ASN A 722 19.34 -16.97 -33.10
C ASN A 722 18.96 -16.84 -34.58
N GLU A 723 19.32 -17.84 -35.40
CA GLU A 723 18.93 -17.95 -36.82
C GLU A 723 19.23 -16.67 -37.64
N HIS A 724 20.31 -15.96 -37.30
CA HIS A 724 20.69 -14.69 -37.90
C HIS A 724 19.60 -13.59 -37.83
N GLN A 725 18.72 -13.60 -36.81
CA GLN A 725 17.64 -12.61 -36.65
C GLN A 725 18.18 -11.17 -36.59
N LEU A 726 19.27 -10.92 -35.86
CA LEU A 726 19.91 -9.61 -35.77
C LEU A 726 20.42 -9.12 -37.14
N LEU A 727 21.09 -10.01 -37.89
CA LEU A 727 21.62 -9.74 -39.24
C LEU A 727 20.48 -9.53 -40.25
N THR A 728 19.36 -10.25 -40.10
CA THR A 728 18.15 -10.08 -40.90
C THR A 728 17.50 -8.73 -40.64
N ARG A 729 17.43 -8.28 -39.37
CA ARG A 729 16.92 -6.96 -39.04
C ARG A 729 17.83 -5.83 -39.52
N LEU A 730 19.16 -6.02 -39.46
CA LEU A 730 20.16 -5.11 -40.04
C LEU A 730 19.91 -4.89 -41.54
N LYS A 731 19.82 -5.99 -42.32
CA LYS A 731 19.52 -5.92 -43.76
C LYS A 731 18.18 -5.24 -44.05
N LYS A 732 17.16 -5.50 -43.22
CA LYS A 732 15.84 -4.86 -43.34
C LYS A 732 15.89 -3.35 -43.13
N ILE A 733 16.69 -2.82 -42.18
CA ILE A 733 16.85 -1.38 -41.95
C ILE A 733 17.54 -0.68 -43.15
N ILE A 734 18.52 -1.35 -43.77
CA ILE A 734 19.18 -0.85 -44.98
C ILE A 734 18.17 -0.79 -46.14
N ALA A 735 17.38 -1.86 -46.35
CA ALA A 735 16.33 -1.89 -47.38
C ALA A 735 15.14 -0.95 -47.11
N GLU A 736 14.86 -0.62 -45.84
CA GLU A 736 13.82 0.34 -45.43
C GLU A 736 14.17 1.81 -45.81
N THR A 737 15.44 2.11 -46.15
CA THR A 737 15.92 3.49 -46.35
C THR A 737 16.57 3.67 -47.74
N PRO A 738 15.84 4.14 -48.76
CA PRO A 738 16.39 4.30 -50.11
C PRO A 738 17.45 5.41 -50.18
N ILE A 739 18.54 5.14 -50.91
CA ILE A 739 19.61 6.12 -51.17
C ILE A 739 19.07 7.25 -52.05
N ASN A 740 19.30 8.50 -51.64
CA ASN A 740 18.96 9.69 -52.43
C ASN A 740 19.83 9.76 -53.70
N ALA A 741 19.29 9.30 -54.83
CA ALA A 741 19.89 9.49 -56.14
C ALA A 741 19.89 10.97 -56.55
N SER A 742 20.99 11.43 -57.15
CA SER A 742 21.19 12.82 -57.59
C SER A 742 20.25 13.23 -58.73
N THR A 743 19.73 14.45 -58.67
CA THR A 743 18.86 15.06 -59.69
C THR A 743 19.59 15.24 -61.03
N PRO A 744 18.87 15.07 -62.17
CA PRO A 744 18.61 16.25 -63.00
C PRO A 744 17.13 16.36 -63.43
N ALA A 745 16.76 17.53 -63.96
CA ALA A 745 15.38 17.93 -64.30
C ALA A 745 15.30 18.39 -65.78
N PRO A 746 14.16 18.91 -66.30
CA PRO A 746 12.75 18.52 -66.15
C PRO A 746 12.00 18.36 -67.52
N ALA A 747 10.86 17.65 -67.59
CA ALA A 747 9.91 17.79 -68.71
C ALA A 747 8.44 17.36 -68.42
N THR A 748 7.51 18.30 -68.66
CA THR A 748 6.13 18.14 -69.23
C THR A 748 5.20 16.97 -68.85
N SER A 749 4.09 17.31 -68.15
CA SER A 749 2.64 17.00 -68.45
C SER A 749 2.17 15.53 -68.68
N THR A 750 0.93 15.10 -68.39
CA THR A 750 -0.39 15.78 -68.32
C THR A 750 -1.35 15.20 -67.26
N THR A 751 -2.42 15.93 -66.96
CA THR A 751 -3.55 15.59 -66.06
C THR A 751 -4.50 14.50 -66.57
N THR A 752 -4.93 13.59 -65.68
CA THR A 752 -6.28 12.97 -65.69
C THR A 752 -6.70 12.57 -64.27
N ILE A 753 -8.01 12.43 -64.01
CA ILE A 753 -8.61 12.23 -62.66
C ILE A 753 -9.39 10.87 -62.59
N PRO A 754 -10.14 10.48 -61.53
CA PRO A 754 -10.18 9.09 -61.04
C PRO A 754 -11.45 8.32 -61.51
N PRO A 755 -11.87 7.23 -60.83
CA PRO A 755 -12.92 7.45 -59.81
C PRO A 755 -12.95 6.49 -58.57
N SER A 756 -13.56 7.00 -57.48
CA SER A 756 -14.41 6.37 -56.42
C SER A 756 -14.44 4.84 -56.20
N LEU A 757 -14.58 4.29 -54.97
CA LEU A 757 -15.71 4.37 -54.00
C LEU A 757 -15.23 3.88 -52.59
N SER A 758 -15.49 4.53 -51.45
CA SER A 758 -16.63 4.40 -50.48
C SER A 758 -17.03 2.96 -50.11
N SER A 759 -17.36 2.55 -48.87
CA SER A 759 -17.67 3.22 -47.56
C SER A 759 -17.26 2.26 -46.38
N SER A 760 -17.45 2.45 -45.06
CA SER A 760 -18.53 3.04 -44.22
C SER A 760 -17.93 3.44 -42.81
N ILE A 761 -18.32 4.51 -42.10
CA ILE A 761 -19.54 4.74 -41.24
C ILE A 761 -19.50 3.84 -39.97
N THR A 762 -19.70 4.29 -38.70
CA THR A 762 -20.54 5.38 -38.13
C THR A 762 -19.97 6.06 -36.85
N SER A 763 -20.31 7.36 -36.66
CA SER A 763 -20.69 8.14 -35.44
C SER A 763 -20.26 7.71 -34.02
N GLY A 764 -19.96 8.62 -33.07
CA GLY A 764 -20.07 10.11 -32.98
C GLY A 764 -19.56 10.54 -31.58
N LEU A 765 -19.89 11.67 -30.92
CA LEU A 765 -20.63 12.94 -31.17
C LEU A 765 -20.00 14.01 -30.20
N ASP A 766 -20.08 15.35 -30.31
CA ASP A 766 -20.35 16.33 -31.38
C ASP A 766 -19.91 17.76 -30.88
N SER A 767 -20.34 18.84 -31.57
CA SER A 767 -20.11 20.29 -31.39
C SER A 767 -20.31 20.94 -29.99
N LEU A 768 -19.74 22.10 -29.59
CA LEU A 768 -19.25 23.36 -30.24
C LEU A 768 -20.26 24.52 -30.51
N ALA A 769 -20.07 25.67 -29.83
CA ALA A 769 -20.43 27.08 -30.18
C ALA A 769 -19.75 28.03 -29.13
N LEU A 770 -19.12 29.19 -29.40
CA LEU A 770 -19.47 30.45 -30.13
C LEU A 770 -20.55 31.27 -29.36
N THR A 771 -20.52 32.61 -29.14
CA THR A 771 -19.72 33.81 -29.61
C THR A 771 -20.15 35.05 -28.74
N ASP A 772 -19.54 36.26 -28.61
CA ASP A 772 -18.27 36.93 -29.04
C ASP A 772 -18.09 38.30 -28.26
N SER A 773 -17.07 39.12 -28.61
CA SER A 773 -16.97 40.61 -28.54
C SER A 773 -16.40 41.41 -27.33
N GLU A 774 -15.25 42.05 -27.59
CA GLU A 774 -14.88 43.48 -27.39
C GLU A 774 -14.53 44.18 -26.03
N LEU A 775 -13.21 44.46 -25.88
CA LEU A 775 -12.56 45.81 -25.72
C LEU A 775 -12.25 46.49 -24.35
N LEU A 776 -11.01 47.04 -24.31
CA LEU A 776 -10.50 48.25 -23.59
C LEU A 776 -10.31 48.19 -22.04
N ARG A 777 -9.09 48.05 -21.48
CA ARG A 777 -7.93 48.97 -21.58
C ARG A 777 -6.59 48.40 -21.04
N SER A 778 -5.48 48.84 -21.66
CA SER A 778 -4.07 48.68 -21.23
C SER A 778 -3.61 49.89 -20.36
N PRO A 779 -2.32 50.08 -19.94
CA PRO A 779 -1.10 49.29 -20.22
C PRO A 779 -0.11 49.06 -19.05
N ASN A 780 0.84 48.13 -19.24
CA ASN A 780 2.30 48.38 -19.20
C ASN A 780 3.11 47.07 -19.31
N SER A 781 3.83 46.88 -20.41
CA SER A 781 5.00 45.97 -20.52
C SER A 781 5.82 46.27 -21.77
N SER A 782 7.12 46.00 -21.71
CA SER A 782 8.13 46.53 -22.64
C SER A 782 8.75 45.47 -23.55
N LEU A 783 8.77 45.77 -24.85
CA LEU A 783 9.75 45.31 -25.85
C LEU A 783 10.22 43.84 -25.77
N ILE A 784 9.48 42.95 -26.44
CA ILE A 784 9.99 41.65 -26.89
C ILE A 784 10.23 41.74 -28.41
N ALA A 785 11.38 41.26 -28.88
CA ALA A 785 11.79 41.34 -30.28
C ALA A 785 11.15 40.24 -31.15
N LEU A 786 10.92 40.57 -32.43
CA LEU A 786 10.32 39.66 -33.41
C LEU A 786 11.25 38.47 -33.72
N PRO A 787 10.78 37.21 -33.66
CA PRO A 787 11.54 36.08 -34.18
C PRO A 787 11.72 36.21 -35.71
N LYS A 788 12.92 35.92 -36.21
CA LYS A 788 13.11 35.68 -37.66
C LYS A 788 12.44 34.36 -38.05
N PRO A 789 11.93 34.21 -39.28
CA PRO A 789 11.53 32.91 -39.79
C PRO A 789 12.76 31.99 -39.79
N GLN A 790 12.70 30.89 -39.03
CA GLN A 790 13.65 29.80 -39.16
C GLN A 790 13.30 28.98 -40.40
N ASN A 791 14.33 28.49 -41.09
CA ASN A 791 14.15 27.51 -42.15
C ASN A 791 13.47 26.24 -41.59
N PRO A 792 12.72 25.47 -42.40
CA PRO A 792 12.25 24.17 -41.97
C PRO A 792 13.44 23.29 -41.55
N PRO A 793 13.30 22.45 -40.51
CA PRO A 793 14.36 21.54 -40.12
C PRO A 793 14.68 20.58 -41.29
N PRO A 794 15.95 20.16 -41.45
CA PRO A 794 16.29 19.11 -42.40
C PRO A 794 15.52 17.82 -42.05
N PRO A 795 15.22 16.96 -43.04
CA PRO A 795 14.51 15.71 -42.78
C PRO A 795 15.27 14.88 -41.74
N GLN A 796 14.56 14.40 -40.72
CA GLN A 796 15.15 13.54 -39.69
C GLN A 796 15.60 12.22 -40.31
N GLN A 797 16.92 12.06 -40.42
CA GLN A 797 17.56 10.82 -40.83
C GLN A 797 17.27 9.74 -39.77
N ASP A 798 16.89 8.53 -40.19
CA ASP A 798 16.62 7.44 -39.25
C ASP A 798 17.90 7.11 -38.44
N ALA A 799 17.83 7.31 -37.12
CA ALA A 799 18.92 7.06 -36.20
C ALA A 799 19.37 5.58 -36.24
N ARG A 800 18.46 4.64 -36.52
CA ARG A 800 18.77 3.22 -36.68
C ARG A 800 19.66 3.00 -37.90
N TYR A 801 19.32 3.59 -39.05
CA TYR A 801 20.12 3.52 -40.27
C TYR A 801 21.51 4.16 -40.08
N ALA A 802 21.57 5.32 -39.42
CA ALA A 802 22.85 5.98 -39.09
C ALA A 802 23.74 5.09 -38.20
N ASN A 803 23.18 4.50 -37.13
CA ASN A 803 23.91 3.63 -36.21
C ASN A 803 24.32 2.30 -36.86
N VAL A 804 23.45 1.69 -37.69
CA VAL A 804 23.78 0.52 -38.53
C VAL A 804 24.92 0.84 -39.49
N LYS A 805 24.95 2.02 -40.14
CA LYS A 805 26.06 2.39 -41.03
C LYS A 805 27.38 2.51 -40.27
N VAL A 806 27.39 3.11 -39.08
CA VAL A 806 28.59 3.18 -38.22
C VAL A 806 29.07 1.79 -37.81
N LEU A 807 28.16 0.89 -37.43
CA LEU A 807 28.47 -0.50 -37.09
C LEU A 807 29.13 -1.24 -38.26
N VAL A 808 28.49 -1.22 -39.44
CA VAL A 808 28.95 -1.96 -40.62
C VAL A 808 30.31 -1.45 -41.11
N VAL A 809 30.49 -0.12 -41.22
CA VAL A 809 31.77 0.49 -41.64
C VAL A 809 32.93 0.02 -40.74
N ARG A 810 32.76 0.11 -39.40
CA ARG A 810 33.80 -0.26 -38.43
C ARG A 810 34.13 -1.74 -38.43
N MET A 811 33.10 -2.60 -38.55
CA MET A 811 33.28 -4.06 -38.62
C MET A 811 33.97 -4.50 -39.92
N VAL A 812 33.82 -3.76 -41.02
CA VAL A 812 34.48 -4.07 -42.29
C VAL A 812 35.90 -3.50 -42.36
N GLN A 813 36.14 -2.27 -41.86
CA GLN A 813 37.47 -1.65 -41.85
C GLN A 813 38.51 -2.46 -41.06
N SER A 814 38.15 -3.06 -39.92
CA SER A 814 39.10 -3.82 -39.09
C SER A 814 39.66 -5.07 -39.77
N HIS A 815 38.90 -5.70 -40.65
CA HIS A 815 39.30 -6.92 -41.36
C HIS A 815 40.45 -6.69 -42.35
N GLN A 816 40.70 -5.45 -42.79
CA GLN A 816 41.81 -5.12 -43.69
C GLN A 816 43.15 -4.88 -42.95
N GLY A 817 43.13 -4.68 -41.64
CA GLY A 817 44.33 -4.39 -40.84
C GLY A 817 44.99 -5.61 -40.18
N ALA A 818 44.30 -6.75 -40.08
CA ALA A 818 44.72 -7.90 -39.29
C ALA A 818 45.39 -9.00 -40.14
N ALA A 819 46.70 -9.21 -39.95
CA ALA A 819 47.38 -10.39 -40.47
C ALA A 819 46.90 -11.66 -39.73
N PRO A 820 46.67 -12.79 -40.44
CA PRO A 820 46.04 -13.97 -39.84
C PRO A 820 46.95 -14.65 -38.82
N THR A 821 46.58 -14.53 -37.53
CA THR A 821 47.23 -15.25 -36.43
C THR A 821 46.35 -16.43 -36.03
N SER A 822 46.87 -17.66 -36.11
CA SER A 822 46.08 -18.88 -35.95
C SER A 822 45.78 -19.22 -34.49
N GLN A 823 44.51 -19.19 -34.11
CA GLN A 823 43.98 -19.90 -32.94
C GLN A 823 42.88 -20.87 -33.39
N GLN A 824 42.73 -21.99 -32.66
CA GLN A 824 41.84 -23.09 -33.06
C GLN A 824 40.44 -22.90 -32.47
N THR A 825 39.47 -22.57 -33.32
CA THR A 825 38.02 -22.65 -33.02
C THR A 825 37.40 -23.87 -33.69
N SER A 826 36.20 -24.25 -33.24
CA SER A 826 35.42 -25.38 -33.77
C SER A 826 35.13 -25.22 -35.27
N ALA A 827 35.08 -26.34 -36.00
CA ALA A 827 34.87 -26.32 -37.45
C ALA A 827 33.50 -25.78 -37.88
N SER A 828 32.47 -25.94 -37.04
CA SER A 828 31.12 -25.36 -37.25
C SER A 828 31.12 -23.84 -37.21
N ASP A 829 31.70 -23.28 -36.14
CA ASP A 829 31.64 -21.86 -35.81
C ASP A 829 32.35 -21.01 -36.90
N SER A 830 33.32 -21.62 -37.58
CA SER A 830 34.05 -21.06 -38.71
C SER A 830 33.18 -20.79 -39.95
N GLU A 831 32.11 -21.57 -40.20
CA GLU A 831 31.23 -21.36 -41.35
C GLU A 831 30.14 -20.30 -41.06
N GLU A 832 29.50 -20.33 -39.90
CA GLU A 832 28.49 -19.32 -39.54
C GLU A 832 29.09 -17.91 -39.46
N ILE A 833 30.27 -17.77 -38.83
CA ILE A 833 30.97 -16.47 -38.75
C ILE A 833 31.41 -15.98 -40.14
N LYS A 834 31.68 -16.89 -41.08
CA LYS A 834 31.93 -16.53 -42.48
C LYS A 834 30.66 -16.00 -43.17
N VAL A 835 29.53 -16.69 -43.03
CA VAL A 835 28.23 -16.21 -43.59
C VAL A 835 27.87 -14.82 -43.04
N VAL A 836 28.15 -14.55 -41.76
CA VAL A 836 27.99 -13.22 -41.16
C VAL A 836 28.93 -12.18 -41.80
N ARG A 837 30.21 -12.51 -42.03
CA ARG A 837 31.19 -11.62 -42.68
C ARG A 837 30.79 -11.28 -44.11
N ASP A 838 30.53 -12.30 -44.94
CA ASP A 838 30.14 -12.14 -46.34
C ASP A 838 28.87 -11.26 -46.45
N ALA A 839 27.96 -11.37 -45.47
CA ALA A 839 26.77 -10.54 -45.36
C ALA A 839 27.00 -9.10 -44.87
N LEU A 840 28.05 -8.82 -44.10
CA LEU A 840 28.45 -7.47 -43.69
C LEU A 840 29.16 -6.72 -44.83
N GLU A 841 29.95 -7.41 -45.66
CA GLU A 841 30.58 -6.84 -46.86
C GLU A 841 29.54 -6.48 -47.93
N ALA A 842 28.51 -7.32 -48.10
CA ALA A 842 27.33 -6.98 -48.90
C ALA A 842 26.60 -5.74 -48.33
N ALA A 843 26.33 -5.71 -47.03
CA ALA A 843 25.69 -4.57 -46.36
C ALA A 843 26.49 -3.25 -46.48
N ALA A 844 27.83 -3.31 -46.47
CA ALA A 844 28.69 -2.13 -46.68
C ALA A 844 28.55 -1.59 -48.11
N THR A 845 28.40 -2.48 -49.09
CA THR A 845 28.15 -2.14 -50.49
C THR A 845 26.77 -1.49 -50.65
N ASP A 846 25.72 -2.09 -50.06
CA ASP A 846 24.34 -1.55 -50.05
C ASP A 846 24.22 -0.19 -49.32
N LEU A 847 25.15 0.10 -48.40
CA LEU A 847 25.23 1.37 -47.67
C LEU A 847 26.01 2.47 -48.43
N GLY A 848 26.57 2.19 -49.61
CA GLY A 848 27.38 3.14 -50.37
C GLY A 848 28.65 3.56 -49.61
N VAL A 849 29.43 2.58 -49.15
CA VAL A 849 30.73 2.79 -48.51
C VAL A 849 31.83 2.55 -49.56
N ASP A 850 32.22 3.62 -50.27
CA ASP A 850 33.32 3.53 -51.26
C ASP A 850 34.66 3.29 -50.56
N TRP A 851 35.32 2.19 -50.95
CA TRP A 851 36.49 1.57 -50.31
C TRP A 851 37.81 2.36 -50.36
N VAL A 852 37.77 3.68 -50.57
CA VAL A 852 38.94 4.50 -50.92
C VAL A 852 39.18 5.67 -49.95
N LEU A 853 38.14 6.23 -49.33
CA LEU A 853 38.26 7.42 -48.45
C LEU A 853 37.21 7.43 -47.31
N VAL A 854 37.54 6.80 -46.18
CA VAL A 854 36.93 7.02 -44.85
C VAL A 854 38.02 6.94 -43.78
#